data_AF-A0A6C0BN60-F1
#
_entry.id   AF-A0A6C0BN60-F1
#
_cell.length_a   1.000
_cell.length_b   1.000
_cell.length_c   1.000
_cell.angle_alpha   90.00
_cell.angle_beta   90.00
_cell.angle_gamma   90.00
#
_symmetry.space_group_name_H-M   'P 1'
#
loop_
_entity.id
_entity.type
_entity.pdbx_description
1 polymer ?
#
loop_
_entity_poly.entity_id
_entity_poly.type
_entity_poly.pdbx_seq_one_letter_code
_entity_poly.pdbx_strand_id
1 'polypeptide(L)'
;MTVFNYLFNSLTQQQLKLPCLTDLKTSAKVTYQQFRDSCKSVGQFILGKYRLKRGDHVGVSLKNGIECSTVIMGCISVGLVPVPMNVTLTKQELIHQLTDSNCRAIVQHPEDDRADDSNFYGYVIKSDSLVYTLQCSHDIYSAEPSDVATICYSSGTTGLPKGVMLTHESMISNLKQMDARYPRSDRCNVLSVLPMYHIYALQCILNISFLRRQHVHVMERYNLQDMCKYINEYNLDILYFVPPILSDIVKHRPNVNLKRAFIVCGAAPITESLMTTFHIIHPSSQVVQLYGMTEGSPLFTLASPGDDPNSVGTLLDGTELKIICPSSGKTITEDDVEGELCFSGPQVMRGYWNNQAATEKTIIDGFIHTGDLGYMRDGMIYISGRSKELIKYKGYQVSPTELESKLMDHSGIIDCCVVGLTRGSDDTIHALVVSKLTDEELEDIRTQINKNVSHYKRIKFIHRVNEIVRTQSGKILRKAMIDLIPKHVGIIDIGTSVGKHKYRMHDFPDVYERLLNRSNNTQEAKTKALSLMRRLCGSSPVSPDIKYKYSCTDLEDDFIESIDEKNKIAREAMCDLMLSALGDISLEGVTHVISSTSTILGAPGPDAYFLDLLKLSPSVKRLSIQQMGCTGGGSLLDMAFQICRADPKHRVLAIAIDLCCPTFYSSRTDPNDVIISYLFGDGCSIALVGTDTEVKLKYSSSGCYTAPNTLRDMTIDVTPNSLTAQLSRSIDKQVLSCIDPLLNNVGYVQGDKLLWHPGGKTILQALDTRFERCDESWKVYSKYGNMAAPTLLFVLNEYLKSNRPRGENVVACCFGQGLYTEAIRMTRM
;
A
#
# COMPACT_ATOMS: atom_id res chain seq x y z
N MET A 1 21.59 2.47 44.12
CA MET A 1 20.66 1.43 44.62
C MET A 1 20.13 0.67 43.42
N THR A 2 20.08 -0.66 43.48
CA THR A 2 19.55 -1.51 42.40
C THR A 2 18.02 -1.63 42.47
N VAL A 3 17.36 -1.94 41.35
CA VAL A 3 15.90 -2.17 41.28
C VAL A 3 15.44 -3.23 42.29
N PHE A 4 16.11 -4.39 42.35
CA PHE A 4 15.71 -5.46 43.28
C PHE A 4 15.73 -5.01 44.75
N ASN A 5 16.84 -4.39 45.18
CA ASN A 5 16.95 -3.85 46.54
C ASN A 5 15.92 -2.75 46.83
N TYR A 6 15.63 -1.89 45.85
CA TYR A 6 14.61 -0.84 45.99
C TYR A 6 13.21 -1.42 46.24
N LEU A 7 12.88 -2.53 45.57
CA LEU A 7 11.58 -3.18 45.70
C LEU A 7 11.45 -4.04 46.97
N PHE A 8 12.51 -4.75 47.38
CA PHE A 8 12.38 -5.85 48.35
C PHE A 8 13.15 -5.69 49.67
N ASN A 9 14.15 -4.81 49.77
CA ASN A 9 14.97 -4.73 50.99
C ASN A 9 14.31 -3.94 52.13
N SER A 10 13.43 -2.99 51.80
CA SER A 10 12.74 -2.15 52.80
C SER A 10 11.41 -2.76 53.29
N LEU A 11 11.11 -4.02 52.94
CA LEU A 11 9.87 -4.68 53.36
C LEU A 11 9.90 -5.04 54.85
N THR A 12 8.84 -4.69 55.58
CA THR A 12 8.67 -5.07 56.99
C THR A 12 8.34 -6.56 57.13
N GLN A 13 8.50 -7.13 58.33
CA GLN A 13 8.13 -8.52 58.63
C GLN A 13 6.65 -8.83 58.35
N GLN A 14 5.77 -7.82 58.47
CA GLN A 14 4.36 -7.98 58.12
C GLN A 14 4.15 -7.99 56.60
N GLN A 15 4.84 -7.11 55.86
CA GLN A 15 4.75 -7.04 54.41
C GLN A 15 5.30 -8.30 53.73
N LEU A 16 6.34 -8.92 54.30
CA LEU A 16 6.92 -10.17 53.80
C LEU A 16 5.91 -11.33 53.76
N LYS A 17 4.91 -11.34 54.63
CA LYS A 17 3.86 -12.37 54.69
C LYS A 17 2.70 -12.11 53.72
N LEU A 18 2.66 -10.94 53.08
CA LEU A 18 1.61 -10.60 52.12
C LEU A 18 1.74 -11.45 50.85
N PRO A 19 0.61 -11.72 50.17
CA PRO A 19 0.64 -12.37 48.87
C PRO A 19 1.27 -11.45 47.82
N CYS A 20 2.19 -12.00 47.04
CA CYS A 20 2.92 -11.30 45.99
C CYS A 20 2.37 -11.65 44.61
N LEU A 21 2.47 -12.92 44.22
CA LEU A 21 2.01 -13.43 42.93
C LEU A 21 1.06 -14.62 43.12
N THR A 22 0.00 -14.68 42.31
CA THR A 22 -0.82 -15.87 42.09
C THR A 22 -0.80 -16.23 40.62
N ASP A 23 -0.49 -17.49 40.31
CA ASP A 23 -0.66 -18.06 38.98
C ASP A 23 -2.12 -18.48 38.79
N LEU A 24 -2.82 -17.87 37.83
CA LEU A 24 -4.26 -18.06 37.66
C LEU A 24 -4.65 -19.43 37.08
N LYS A 25 -3.70 -20.14 36.46
CA LYS A 25 -3.93 -21.46 35.86
C LYS A 25 -3.78 -22.58 36.89
N THR A 26 -2.79 -22.47 37.76
CA THR A 26 -2.48 -23.48 38.79
C THR A 26 -3.01 -23.13 40.17
N SER A 27 -3.46 -21.88 40.37
CA SER A 27 -3.80 -21.30 41.66
C SER A 27 -2.63 -21.26 42.66
N ALA A 28 -1.40 -21.50 42.19
CA ALA A 28 -0.21 -21.42 43.01
C ALA A 28 -0.01 -19.98 43.49
N LYS A 29 0.31 -19.82 44.77
CA LYS A 29 0.40 -18.52 45.44
C LYS A 29 1.72 -18.41 46.19
N VAL A 30 2.45 -17.32 45.96
CA VAL A 30 3.70 -17.02 46.65
C VAL A 30 3.60 -15.70 47.41
N THR A 31 4.15 -15.70 48.62
CA THR A 31 4.30 -14.49 49.44
C THR A 31 5.49 -13.64 48.97
N TYR A 32 5.55 -12.38 49.40
CA TYR A 32 6.71 -11.51 49.15
C TYR A 32 8.02 -12.12 49.67
N GLN A 33 7.98 -12.80 50.82
CA GLN A 33 9.13 -13.53 51.35
C GLN A 33 9.58 -14.64 50.42
N GLN A 34 8.66 -15.55 50.07
CA GLN A 34 8.97 -16.69 49.19
C GLN A 34 9.47 -16.23 47.83
N PHE A 35 8.85 -15.21 47.24
CA PHE A 35 9.27 -14.68 45.95
C PHE A 35 10.67 -14.07 46.02
N ARG A 36 10.93 -13.18 46.99
CA ARG A 36 12.24 -12.55 47.18
C ARG A 36 13.34 -13.58 47.40
N ASP A 37 13.09 -14.56 48.26
CA ASP A 37 14.08 -15.56 48.64
C ASP A 37 14.35 -16.52 47.46
N SER A 38 13.31 -16.85 46.67
CA SER A 38 13.45 -17.60 45.42
C SER A 38 14.24 -16.84 44.36
N CYS A 39 14.00 -15.54 44.18
CA CYS A 39 14.75 -14.71 43.25
C CYS A 39 16.25 -14.71 43.59
N LYS A 40 16.60 -14.48 44.86
CA LYS A 40 17.99 -14.51 45.33
C LYS A 40 18.63 -15.87 45.07
N SER A 41 17.94 -16.95 45.43
CA SER A 41 18.46 -18.32 45.27
C SER A 41 18.70 -18.67 43.80
N VAL A 42 17.74 -18.38 42.92
CA VAL A 42 17.84 -18.60 41.48
C VAL A 42 18.96 -17.76 40.87
N GLY A 43 19.05 -16.48 41.22
CA GLY A 43 20.11 -15.59 40.76
C GLY A 43 21.50 -16.09 41.16
N GLN A 44 21.69 -16.43 42.44
CA GLN A 44 22.95 -16.96 42.96
C GLN A 44 23.34 -18.29 42.33
N PHE A 45 22.35 -19.15 42.05
CA PHE A 45 22.59 -20.41 41.35
C PHE A 45 23.06 -20.18 39.91
N ILE A 46 22.37 -19.34 39.14
CA ILE A 46 22.75 -19.03 37.76
C ILE A 46 24.16 -18.42 37.73
N LEU A 47 24.43 -17.47 38.62
CA LEU A 47 25.73 -16.83 38.73
C LEU A 47 26.85 -17.83 39.05
N GLY A 48 26.69 -18.62 40.11
CA GLY A 48 27.72 -19.52 40.63
C GLY A 48 27.95 -20.75 39.76
N LYS A 49 26.88 -21.45 39.37
CA LYS A 49 26.96 -22.70 38.60
C LYS A 49 27.59 -22.47 37.22
N TYR A 50 27.23 -21.38 36.56
CA TYR A 50 27.70 -21.07 35.20
C TYR A 50 28.86 -20.06 35.19
N ARG A 51 29.38 -19.69 36.37
CA ARG A 51 30.52 -18.77 36.55
C ARG A 51 30.37 -17.46 35.77
N LEU A 52 29.15 -16.93 35.73
CA LEU A 52 28.85 -15.66 35.08
C LEU A 52 29.39 -14.50 35.93
N LYS A 53 29.61 -13.36 35.29
CA LYS A 53 30.14 -12.13 35.88
C LYS A 53 29.08 -11.05 35.93
N ARG A 54 29.28 -10.04 36.79
CA ARG A 54 28.48 -8.81 36.78
C ARG A 54 28.41 -8.25 35.36
N GLY A 55 27.20 -7.92 34.91
CA GLY A 55 26.96 -7.41 33.56
C GLY A 55 26.84 -8.48 32.47
N ASP A 56 27.03 -9.77 32.76
CA ASP A 56 26.74 -10.81 31.78
C ASP A 56 25.23 -10.90 31.51
N HIS A 57 24.88 -11.12 30.24
CA HIS A 57 23.50 -11.13 29.78
C HIS A 57 22.91 -12.55 29.82
N VAL A 58 21.68 -12.67 30.29
CA VAL A 58 20.94 -13.93 30.40
C VAL A 58 19.62 -13.82 29.65
N GLY A 59 19.47 -14.56 28.55
CA GLY A 59 18.19 -14.66 27.84
C GLY A 59 17.13 -15.31 28.72
N VAL A 60 15.91 -14.78 28.73
CA VAL A 60 14.78 -15.36 29.46
C VAL A 60 13.63 -15.62 28.49
N SER A 61 13.50 -16.87 28.04
CA SER A 61 12.44 -17.33 27.14
C SER A 61 11.45 -18.19 27.92
N LEU A 62 10.66 -17.55 28.76
CA LEU A 62 9.64 -18.20 29.61
C LEU A 62 8.28 -17.56 29.41
N LYS A 63 7.23 -18.38 29.45
CA LYS A 63 5.82 -17.96 29.43
C LYS A 63 5.52 -17.07 30.65
N ASN A 64 4.48 -16.23 30.56
CA ASN A 64 4.04 -15.43 31.70
C ASN A 64 3.77 -16.34 32.91
N GLY A 65 4.33 -16.00 34.07
CA GLY A 65 4.19 -16.81 35.27
C GLY A 65 5.10 -16.34 36.40
N ILE A 66 4.95 -17.01 37.55
CA ILE A 66 5.79 -16.79 38.74
C ILE A 66 7.26 -17.08 38.39
N GLU A 67 7.52 -18.14 37.65
CA GLU A 67 8.86 -18.57 37.25
C GLU A 67 9.59 -17.53 36.38
N CYS A 68 8.93 -17.01 35.34
CA CYS A 68 9.48 -15.96 34.49
C CYS A 68 9.87 -14.71 35.30
N SER A 69 8.96 -14.25 36.18
CA SER A 69 9.23 -13.12 37.07
C SER A 69 10.40 -13.40 38.03
N THR A 70 10.48 -14.62 38.55
CA THR A 70 11.54 -15.05 39.48
C THR A 70 12.91 -15.06 38.81
N VAL A 71 13.01 -15.53 37.58
CA VAL A 71 14.28 -15.57 36.82
C VAL A 71 14.75 -14.17 36.46
N ILE A 72 13.85 -13.30 35.96
CA ILE A 72 14.19 -11.91 35.63
C ILE A 72 14.69 -11.18 36.88
N MET A 73 13.93 -11.22 37.97
CA MET A 73 14.31 -10.57 39.23
C MET A 73 15.53 -11.20 39.89
N GLY A 74 15.70 -12.51 39.74
CA GLY A 74 16.86 -13.24 40.23
C GLY A 74 18.15 -12.77 39.57
N CYS A 75 18.16 -12.63 38.25
CA CYS A 75 19.30 -12.07 37.52
C CYS A 75 19.64 -10.65 38.01
N ILE A 76 18.64 -9.77 38.09
CA ILE A 76 18.78 -8.39 38.60
C ILE A 76 19.34 -8.37 40.02
N SER A 77 18.93 -9.30 40.89
CA SER A 77 19.33 -9.34 42.29
C SER A 77 20.83 -9.62 42.51
N VAL A 78 21.50 -10.21 41.53
CA VAL A 78 22.92 -10.60 41.60
C VAL A 78 23.82 -9.85 40.61
N GLY A 79 23.28 -8.83 39.93
CA GLY A 79 24.03 -8.01 38.97
C GLY A 79 24.19 -8.61 37.57
N LEU A 80 23.38 -9.62 37.22
CA LEU A 80 23.23 -10.10 35.84
C LEU A 80 22.17 -9.29 35.11
N VAL A 81 22.26 -9.25 33.77
CA VAL A 81 21.34 -8.48 32.93
C VAL A 81 20.38 -9.45 32.24
N PRO A 82 19.13 -9.61 32.70
CA PRO A 82 18.15 -10.37 31.96
C PRO A 82 17.84 -9.70 30.62
N VAL A 83 17.66 -10.53 29.61
CA VAL A 83 17.17 -10.17 28.27
C VAL A 83 15.87 -10.94 28.06
N PRO A 84 14.71 -10.38 28.43
CA PRO A 84 13.44 -11.07 28.26
C PRO A 84 13.10 -11.27 26.78
N MET A 85 12.74 -12.50 26.41
CA MET A 85 12.54 -12.92 25.02
C MET A 85 11.14 -13.48 24.81
N ASN A 86 10.64 -13.30 23.60
CA ASN A 86 9.33 -13.80 23.22
C ASN A 86 9.39 -15.31 22.93
N VAL A 87 8.61 -16.09 23.66
CA VAL A 87 8.53 -17.55 23.51
C VAL A 87 7.98 -18.00 22.15
N THR A 88 7.37 -17.10 21.38
CA THR A 88 6.85 -17.41 20.03
C THR A 88 7.83 -17.14 18.90
N LEU A 89 9.02 -16.60 19.20
CA LEU A 89 10.05 -16.40 18.17
C LEU A 89 10.38 -17.72 17.47
N THR A 90 10.65 -17.65 16.17
CA THR A 90 11.24 -18.76 15.47
C THR A 90 12.63 -19.05 16.03
N LYS A 91 13.14 -20.26 15.78
CA LYS A 91 14.48 -20.65 16.18
C LYS A 91 15.54 -19.65 15.69
N GLN A 92 15.45 -19.22 14.43
CA GLN A 92 16.40 -18.29 13.84
C GLN A 92 16.36 -16.90 14.50
N GLU A 93 15.16 -16.37 14.76
CA GLU A 93 14.99 -15.07 15.42
C GLU A 93 15.52 -15.10 16.86
N LEU A 94 15.28 -16.20 17.60
CA LEU A 94 15.79 -16.38 18.95
C LEU A 94 17.33 -16.40 18.98
N ILE A 95 17.95 -17.21 18.10
CA ILE A 95 19.42 -17.29 18.01
C ILE A 95 20.03 -15.96 17.59
N HIS A 96 19.39 -15.24 16.66
CA HIS A 96 19.81 -13.91 16.27
C HIS A 96 19.79 -12.95 17.46
N GLN A 97 18.68 -12.91 18.22
CA GLN A 97 18.55 -12.03 19.38
C GLN A 97 19.55 -12.41 20.50
N LEU A 98 19.78 -13.70 20.76
CA LEU A 98 20.79 -14.18 21.72
C LEU A 98 22.21 -13.74 21.32
N THR A 99 22.52 -13.81 20.03
CA THR A 99 23.82 -13.43 19.49
C THR A 99 24.02 -11.91 19.54
N ASP A 100 23.04 -11.14 19.07
CA ASP A 100 23.07 -9.67 19.06
C ASP A 100 23.22 -9.12 20.48
N SER A 101 22.44 -9.66 21.43
CA SER A 101 22.52 -9.30 22.84
C SER A 101 23.74 -9.89 23.54
N ASN A 102 24.58 -10.70 22.91
CA ASN A 102 25.74 -11.34 23.55
C ASN A 102 25.36 -12.11 24.85
N CYS A 103 24.23 -12.81 24.84
CA CYS A 103 23.80 -13.64 25.96
C CYS A 103 24.81 -14.75 26.24
N ARG A 104 25.21 -14.89 27.51
CA ARG A 104 26.10 -15.97 27.98
C ARG A 104 25.32 -17.20 28.42
N ALA A 105 24.05 -17.04 28.74
CA ALA A 105 23.14 -18.11 29.07
C ALA A 105 21.72 -17.77 28.59
N ILE A 106 20.88 -18.79 28.47
CA ILE A 106 19.44 -18.67 28.29
C ILE A 106 18.71 -19.58 29.27
N VAL A 107 17.65 -19.05 29.88
CA VAL A 107 16.67 -19.83 30.63
C VAL A 107 15.44 -20.06 29.75
N GLN A 108 15.09 -21.32 29.53
CA GLN A 108 13.94 -21.74 28.72
C GLN A 108 13.19 -22.89 29.38
N HIS A 109 11.96 -23.12 28.94
CA HIS A 109 11.14 -24.23 29.43
C HIS A 109 11.78 -25.59 29.07
N PRO A 110 11.56 -26.66 29.86
CA PRO A 110 12.14 -27.98 29.61
C PRO A 110 11.85 -28.51 28.19
N GLU A 111 10.63 -28.29 27.70
CA GLU A 111 10.18 -28.71 26.38
C GLU A 111 10.73 -27.88 25.20
N ASP A 112 11.35 -26.74 25.49
CA ASP A 112 11.84 -25.81 24.46
C ASP A 112 13.30 -26.14 24.11
N ASP A 113 13.54 -26.59 22.88
CA ASP A 113 14.86 -26.99 22.36
C ASP A 113 15.44 -25.97 21.36
N ARG A 114 14.80 -24.81 21.19
CA ARG A 114 15.20 -23.83 20.17
C ARG A 114 16.63 -23.33 20.37
N ALA A 115 17.05 -23.17 21.62
CA ALA A 115 18.42 -22.78 21.96
C ALA A 115 19.40 -23.96 22.13
N ASP A 116 18.95 -25.21 22.02
CA ASP A 116 19.83 -26.40 22.01
C ASP A 116 20.58 -26.55 20.66
N ASP A 117 20.52 -25.51 19.81
CA ASP A 117 21.20 -25.40 18.53
C ASP A 117 22.71 -25.24 18.69
N SER A 118 23.48 -25.91 17.82
CA SER A 118 24.94 -25.73 17.69
C SER A 118 25.40 -24.28 17.48
N ASN A 119 24.52 -23.38 17.04
CA ASN A 119 24.84 -21.98 16.76
C ASN A 119 24.77 -21.06 17.98
N PHE A 120 24.25 -21.50 19.13
CA PHE A 120 24.36 -20.76 20.39
C PHE A 120 25.47 -21.34 21.26
N TYR A 121 26.48 -20.52 21.55
CA TYR A 121 27.66 -20.95 22.30
C TYR A 121 27.56 -20.69 23.82
N GLY A 122 26.39 -20.25 24.31
CA GLY A 122 26.14 -20.01 25.73
C GLY A 122 25.52 -21.20 26.46
N TYR A 123 25.32 -21.05 27.76
CA TYR A 123 24.69 -22.09 28.58
C TYR A 123 23.18 -22.14 28.40
N VAL A 124 22.64 -23.31 28.09
CA VAL A 124 21.19 -23.53 28.11
C VAL A 124 20.76 -24.06 29.48
N ILE A 125 19.81 -23.36 30.10
CA ILE A 125 19.29 -23.66 31.42
C ILE A 125 17.81 -24.02 31.27
N LYS A 126 17.48 -25.28 31.52
CA LYS A 126 16.09 -25.73 31.59
C LYS A 126 15.51 -25.31 32.95
N SER A 127 14.31 -24.75 32.93
CA SER A 127 13.76 -24.04 34.08
C SER A 127 13.43 -24.96 35.27
N ASP A 128 13.09 -26.23 35.02
CA ASP A 128 12.91 -27.29 36.02
C ASP A 128 14.17 -27.56 36.87
N SER A 129 15.37 -27.35 36.29
CA SER A 129 16.63 -27.47 37.02
C SER A 129 16.82 -26.41 38.11
N LEU A 130 16.03 -25.33 38.08
CA LEU A 130 16.07 -24.26 39.07
C LEU A 130 15.30 -24.61 40.36
N VAL A 131 14.40 -25.61 40.33
CA VAL A 131 13.60 -26.01 41.50
C VAL A 131 14.46 -26.57 42.64
N TYR A 132 15.59 -27.21 42.31
CA TYR A 132 16.50 -27.83 43.28
C TYR A 132 17.49 -26.86 43.95
N THR A 133 17.34 -25.54 43.76
CA THR A 133 18.41 -24.54 44.02
C THR A 133 18.21 -23.70 45.27
N LEU A 134 17.14 -23.93 46.03
CA LEU A 134 16.72 -23.16 47.24
C LEU A 134 17.70 -23.19 48.43
N GLN A 135 18.92 -23.72 48.25
CA GLN A 135 19.98 -23.80 49.28
C GLN A 135 21.35 -23.30 48.81
N CYS A 136 21.48 -22.73 47.60
CA CYS A 136 22.77 -22.25 47.09
C CYS A 136 23.08 -20.81 47.54
N SER A 137 24.15 -20.61 48.31
CA SER A 137 24.71 -19.29 48.63
C SER A 137 26.02 -19.05 47.89
N HIS A 138 26.03 -18.10 46.96
CA HIS A 138 27.25 -17.60 46.31
C HIS A 138 27.42 -16.11 46.58
N ASP A 139 28.67 -15.64 46.55
CA ASP A 139 28.99 -14.21 46.64
C ASP A 139 28.28 -13.45 45.52
N ILE A 140 27.46 -12.47 45.90
CA ILE A 140 26.73 -11.62 44.97
C ILE A 140 27.60 -10.41 44.60
N TYR A 141 27.53 -9.97 43.35
CA TYR A 141 28.17 -8.72 42.96
C TYR A 141 27.36 -7.52 43.46
N SER A 142 28.03 -6.50 43.97
CA SER A 142 27.40 -5.20 44.21
C SER A 142 27.21 -4.50 42.87
N ALA A 143 25.98 -4.28 42.44
CA ALA A 143 25.65 -3.52 41.23
C ALA A 143 25.45 -2.03 41.56
N GLU A 144 25.91 -1.17 40.65
CA GLU A 144 25.83 0.28 40.79
C GLU A 144 24.51 0.81 40.20
N PRO A 145 23.96 1.94 40.68
CA PRO A 145 22.72 2.51 40.11
C PRO A 145 22.80 2.76 38.61
N SER A 146 23.99 3.11 38.11
CA SER A 146 24.21 3.34 36.69
C SER A 146 24.19 2.06 35.87
N ASP A 147 24.41 0.86 36.43
CA ASP A 147 24.47 -0.40 35.67
C ASP A 147 23.17 -0.70 34.90
N VAL A 148 23.31 -1.43 33.79
CA VAL A 148 22.17 -1.94 33.02
C VAL A 148 21.45 -2.98 33.87
N ALA A 149 20.17 -2.75 34.13
CA ALA A 149 19.30 -3.65 34.88
C ALA A 149 18.62 -4.68 33.98
N THR A 150 18.31 -4.33 32.72
CA THR A 150 17.70 -5.23 31.74
C THR A 150 17.93 -4.70 30.33
N ILE A 151 17.95 -5.59 29.35
CA ILE A 151 17.88 -5.22 27.93
C ILE A 151 16.57 -5.71 27.35
N CYS A 152 15.73 -4.78 26.91
CA CYS A 152 14.46 -5.09 26.25
C CYS A 152 14.57 -4.78 24.76
N TYR A 153 14.19 -5.73 23.90
CA TYR A 153 14.23 -5.50 22.46
C TYR A 153 12.99 -4.73 22.02
N SER A 154 13.20 -3.59 21.33
CA SER A 154 12.12 -2.82 20.73
C SER A 154 11.77 -3.36 19.35
N SER A 155 10.51 -3.27 18.95
CA SER A 155 10.00 -3.79 17.67
C SER A 155 10.41 -2.98 16.43
N GLY A 156 11.43 -2.12 16.55
CA GLY A 156 12.12 -1.44 15.45
C GLY A 156 11.24 -0.93 14.30
N THR A 157 10.85 0.36 14.31
CA THR A 157 10.07 0.97 13.21
C THR A 157 10.78 1.04 11.85
N THR A 158 12.05 0.61 11.78
CA THR A 158 12.95 0.85 10.62
C THR A 158 13.90 -0.30 10.30
N GLY A 159 13.81 -1.45 10.98
CA GLY A 159 14.76 -2.55 10.76
C GLY A 159 14.67 -3.65 11.81
N LEU A 160 15.76 -4.41 11.96
CA LEU A 160 15.91 -5.47 12.97
C LEU A 160 15.65 -4.92 14.39
N PRO A 161 15.03 -5.70 15.28
CA PRO A 161 14.83 -5.32 16.68
C PRO A 161 16.12 -4.86 17.35
N LYS A 162 16.05 -3.81 18.18
CA LYS A 162 17.22 -3.22 18.86
C LYS A 162 17.15 -3.45 20.36
N GLY A 163 18.25 -3.90 20.98
CA GLY A 163 18.34 -4.04 22.42
C GLY A 163 18.41 -2.67 23.13
N VAL A 164 17.40 -2.29 23.88
CA VAL A 164 17.36 -1.06 24.67
C VAL A 164 17.98 -1.31 26.04
N MET A 165 19.05 -0.58 26.38
CA MET A 165 19.71 -0.69 27.69
C MET A 165 19.01 0.19 28.73
N LEU A 166 18.31 -0.45 29.67
CA LEU A 166 17.66 0.23 30.80
C LEU A 166 18.49 0.07 32.06
N THR A 167 18.84 1.17 32.71
CA THR A 167 19.68 1.16 33.92
C THR A 167 18.84 0.99 35.17
N HIS A 168 19.46 0.63 36.29
CA HIS A 168 18.73 0.58 37.56
C HIS A 168 18.16 1.96 37.92
N GLU A 169 18.93 3.03 37.72
CA GLU A 169 18.49 4.40 37.97
C GLU A 169 17.34 4.82 37.05
N SER A 170 17.36 4.46 35.75
CA SER A 170 16.28 4.85 34.82
C SER A 170 14.96 4.16 35.19
N MET A 171 15.04 2.87 35.50
CA MET A 171 13.88 2.11 35.95
C MET A 171 13.37 2.57 37.32
N ILE A 172 14.24 2.86 38.29
CA ILE A 172 13.80 3.38 39.60
C ILE A 172 13.17 4.76 39.47
N SER A 173 13.72 5.62 38.60
CA SER A 173 13.16 6.95 38.34
C SER A 173 11.75 6.85 37.75
N ASN A 174 11.55 5.97 36.76
CA ASN A 174 10.22 5.75 36.21
C ASN A 174 9.25 5.15 37.23
N LEU A 175 9.70 4.25 38.10
CA LEU A 175 8.86 3.74 39.19
C LEU A 175 8.40 4.85 40.14
N LYS A 176 9.28 5.77 40.53
CA LYS A 176 8.93 6.90 41.40
C LYS A 176 7.93 7.84 40.73
N GLN A 177 8.17 8.16 39.46
CA GLN A 177 7.29 8.96 38.64
C GLN A 177 5.89 8.35 38.54
N MET A 178 5.81 7.05 38.28
CA MET A 178 4.55 6.31 38.25
C MET A 178 3.87 6.32 39.62
N ASP A 179 4.58 5.93 40.68
CA ASP A 179 4.04 5.79 42.04
C ASP A 179 3.37 7.07 42.55
N ALA A 180 3.92 8.24 42.20
CA ALA A 180 3.35 9.55 42.53
C ALA A 180 1.98 9.82 41.89
N ARG A 181 1.62 9.10 40.83
CA ARG A 181 0.42 9.33 40.01
C ARG A 181 -0.67 8.28 40.22
N TYR A 182 -0.40 7.16 40.89
CA TYR A 182 -1.41 6.11 41.09
C TYR A 182 -2.40 6.47 42.21
N PRO A 183 -3.72 6.53 41.92
CA PRO A 183 -4.71 7.01 42.88
C PRO A 183 -5.16 5.96 43.92
N ARG A 184 -4.58 4.73 43.93
CA ARG A 184 -5.12 3.58 44.69
C ARG A 184 -4.18 3.02 45.74
N SER A 185 -4.74 2.51 46.84
CA SER A 185 -3.98 1.99 47.99
C SER A 185 -2.99 0.85 47.67
N ASP A 186 -2.08 0.59 48.61
CA ASP A 186 -1.06 -0.48 48.58
C ASP A 186 -1.63 -1.91 48.62
N ARG A 187 -2.96 -2.11 48.71
CA ARG A 187 -3.58 -3.45 48.87
C ARG A 187 -4.63 -3.75 47.80
N CYS A 188 -4.23 -3.64 46.54
CA CYS A 188 -5.07 -3.95 45.39
C CYS A 188 -4.69 -5.30 44.75
N ASN A 189 -5.68 -5.94 44.12
CA ASN A 189 -5.47 -7.07 43.21
C ASN A 189 -5.22 -6.55 41.79
N VAL A 190 -4.12 -6.97 41.17
CA VAL A 190 -3.68 -6.50 39.85
C VAL A 190 -3.70 -7.65 38.86
N LEU A 191 -4.24 -7.43 37.66
CA LEU A 191 -4.14 -8.40 36.56
C LEU A 191 -2.83 -8.21 35.78
N SER A 192 -2.06 -9.27 35.62
CA SER A 192 -0.93 -9.35 34.68
C SER A 192 -1.26 -10.30 33.53
N VAL A 193 -1.87 -9.76 32.47
CA VAL A 193 -2.20 -10.50 31.24
C VAL A 193 -1.26 -10.17 30.07
N LEU A 194 -0.59 -9.03 30.12
CA LEU A 194 0.33 -8.60 29.07
C LEU A 194 1.65 -9.40 29.11
N PRO A 195 2.36 -9.56 27.98
CA PRO A 195 3.56 -10.38 27.92
C PRO A 195 4.69 -9.82 28.80
N MET A 196 5.20 -10.61 29.74
CA MET A 196 6.25 -10.22 30.71
C MET A 196 7.59 -9.88 30.05
N TYR A 197 7.83 -10.36 28.83
CA TYR A 197 9.02 -9.96 28.07
C TYR A 197 8.96 -8.49 27.60
N HIS A 198 7.77 -7.89 27.55
CA HIS A 198 7.59 -6.50 27.16
C HIS A 198 7.75 -5.60 28.39
N ILE A 199 8.49 -4.50 28.24
CA ILE A 199 8.79 -3.57 29.34
C ILE A 199 7.53 -2.99 29.99
N TYR A 200 6.42 -2.88 29.25
CA TYR A 200 5.14 -2.45 29.81
C TYR A 200 4.64 -3.41 30.91
N ALA A 201 4.74 -4.73 30.71
CA ALA A 201 4.37 -5.69 31.74
C ALA A 201 5.38 -5.71 32.89
N LEU A 202 6.68 -5.73 32.55
CA LEU A 202 7.74 -5.78 33.57
C LEU A 202 7.71 -4.55 34.49
N GLN A 203 7.66 -3.36 33.93
CA GLN A 203 7.73 -2.12 34.70
C GLN A 203 6.36 -1.69 35.22
N CYS A 204 5.38 -1.55 34.33
CA CYS A 204 4.10 -0.93 34.67
C CYS A 204 3.11 -1.90 35.30
N ILE A 205 3.38 -3.21 35.31
CA ILE A 205 2.56 -4.17 36.04
C ILE A 205 3.35 -4.70 37.22
N LEU A 206 4.46 -5.42 36.98
CA LEU A 206 5.15 -6.14 38.05
C LEU A 206 5.86 -5.21 39.01
N ASN A 207 6.78 -4.38 38.53
CA ASN A 207 7.65 -3.59 39.41
C ASN A 207 6.88 -2.55 40.23
N ILE A 208 5.90 -1.86 39.61
CA ILE A 208 5.04 -0.94 40.35
C ILE A 208 4.17 -1.67 41.38
N SER A 209 3.66 -2.86 41.06
CA SER A 209 2.89 -3.66 42.02
C SER A 209 3.75 -4.11 43.20
N PHE A 210 5.00 -4.51 42.94
CA PHE A 210 5.94 -4.88 44.00
C PHE A 210 6.28 -3.69 44.90
N LEU A 211 6.53 -2.51 44.31
CA LEU A 211 6.79 -1.29 45.05
C LEU A 211 5.62 -0.97 45.99
N ARG A 212 4.39 -1.13 45.50
CA ARG A 212 3.14 -0.84 46.23
C ARG A 212 2.65 -2.00 47.08
N ARG A 213 3.38 -3.11 47.19
CA ARG A 213 2.99 -4.32 47.95
C ARG A 213 1.64 -4.93 47.54
N GLN A 214 1.28 -4.78 46.27
CA GLN A 214 0.04 -5.28 45.69
C GLN A 214 0.12 -6.79 45.40
N HIS A 215 -1.05 -7.43 45.22
CA HIS A 215 -1.15 -8.85 44.87
C HIS A 215 -1.42 -8.99 43.38
N VAL A 216 -0.44 -9.51 42.63
CA VAL A 216 -0.56 -9.68 41.18
C VAL A 216 -1.06 -11.07 40.83
N HIS A 217 -2.07 -11.12 39.97
CA HIS A 217 -2.67 -12.33 39.43
C HIS A 217 -2.21 -12.49 37.99
N VAL A 218 -1.39 -13.51 37.74
CA VAL A 218 -0.67 -13.71 36.49
C VAL A 218 -1.43 -14.67 35.60
N MET A 219 -1.68 -14.24 34.36
CA MET A 219 -2.29 -15.05 33.32
C MET A 219 -1.20 -15.47 32.31
N GLU A 220 -1.07 -16.77 32.06
CA GLU A 220 -0.03 -17.34 31.16
C GLU A 220 -0.16 -16.79 29.73
N ARG A 221 -1.40 -16.64 29.25
CA ARG A 221 -1.74 -16.09 27.93
C ARG A 221 -3.10 -15.42 27.97
N TYR A 222 -3.34 -14.45 27.09
CA TYR A 222 -4.65 -13.82 26.96
C TYR A 222 -5.72 -14.82 26.46
N ASN A 223 -6.88 -14.80 27.12
CA ASN A 223 -8.13 -15.42 26.68
C ASN A 223 -9.27 -14.60 27.28
N LEU A 224 -10.20 -14.10 26.45
CA LEU A 224 -11.26 -13.19 26.90
C LEU A 224 -12.14 -13.81 28.01
N GLN A 225 -12.57 -15.06 27.83
CA GLN A 225 -13.49 -15.72 28.76
C GLN A 225 -12.83 -15.98 30.11
N ASP A 226 -11.61 -16.53 30.09
CA ASP A 226 -10.84 -16.78 31.31
C ASP A 226 -10.49 -15.48 32.03
N MET A 227 -10.07 -14.44 31.29
CA MET A 227 -9.78 -13.13 31.86
C MET A 227 -11.00 -12.54 32.57
N CYS A 228 -12.18 -12.54 31.92
CA CYS A 228 -13.41 -12.06 32.53
C CYS A 228 -13.82 -12.87 33.77
N LYS A 229 -13.65 -14.20 33.71
CA LYS A 229 -13.85 -15.09 34.87
C LYS A 229 -12.93 -14.68 36.02
N TYR A 230 -11.64 -14.51 35.77
CA TYR A 230 -10.66 -14.16 36.81
C TYR A 230 -10.85 -12.76 37.38
N ILE A 231 -11.24 -11.78 36.55
CA ILE A 231 -11.61 -10.43 37.02
C ILE A 231 -12.70 -10.51 38.09
N ASN A 232 -13.73 -11.34 37.86
CA ASN A 232 -14.83 -11.53 38.79
C ASN A 232 -14.42 -12.33 40.03
N GLU A 233 -13.74 -13.46 39.82
CA GLU A 233 -13.35 -14.41 40.87
C GLU A 233 -12.40 -13.78 41.90
N TYR A 234 -11.37 -13.08 41.41
CA TYR A 234 -10.33 -12.49 42.23
C TYR A 234 -10.58 -11.02 42.59
N ASN A 235 -11.72 -10.45 42.16
CA ASN A 235 -12.07 -9.05 42.41
C ASN A 235 -10.93 -8.10 42.00
N LEU A 236 -10.49 -8.21 40.74
CA LEU A 236 -9.31 -7.46 40.27
C LEU A 236 -9.60 -5.96 40.22
N ASP A 237 -8.72 -5.17 40.82
CA ASP A 237 -8.88 -3.72 41.01
C ASP A 237 -8.15 -2.94 39.91
N ILE A 238 -6.96 -3.38 39.49
CA ILE A 238 -6.16 -2.68 38.48
C ILE A 238 -5.94 -3.61 37.29
N LEU A 239 -6.32 -3.13 36.10
CA LEU A 239 -6.26 -3.89 34.86
C LEU A 239 -5.39 -3.16 33.84
N TYR A 240 -4.28 -3.77 33.44
CA TYR A 240 -3.43 -3.23 32.39
C TYR A 240 -3.80 -3.86 31.06
N PHE A 241 -4.34 -3.06 30.15
CA PHE A 241 -4.84 -3.47 28.85
C PHE A 241 -4.08 -2.82 27.70
N VAL A 242 -4.38 -3.35 26.52
CA VAL A 242 -4.09 -2.76 25.21
C VAL A 242 -5.42 -2.57 24.47
N PRO A 243 -5.52 -1.66 23.48
CA PRO A 243 -6.80 -1.34 22.83
C PRO A 243 -7.56 -2.56 22.27
N PRO A 244 -6.90 -3.61 21.71
CA PRO A 244 -7.59 -4.82 21.28
C PRO A 244 -8.41 -5.52 22.39
N ILE A 245 -7.96 -5.48 23.65
CA ILE A 245 -8.71 -6.08 24.78
C ILE A 245 -10.00 -5.30 25.04
N LEU A 246 -9.96 -3.96 24.98
CA LEU A 246 -11.16 -3.13 25.10
C LEU A 246 -12.13 -3.41 23.95
N SER A 247 -11.60 -3.51 22.73
CA SER A 247 -12.38 -3.85 21.54
C SER A 247 -13.08 -5.20 21.67
N ASP A 248 -12.38 -6.23 22.16
CA ASP A 248 -12.96 -7.55 22.39
C ASP A 248 -14.11 -7.51 23.42
N ILE A 249 -13.95 -6.75 24.51
CA ILE A 249 -15.00 -6.57 25.51
C ILE A 249 -16.23 -5.86 24.90
N VAL A 250 -16.03 -4.78 24.13
CA VAL A 250 -17.12 -4.07 23.45
C VAL A 250 -17.85 -4.97 22.46
N LYS A 251 -17.09 -5.72 21.67
CA LYS A 251 -17.60 -6.59 20.59
C LYS A 251 -18.38 -7.79 21.12
N HIS A 252 -17.85 -8.46 22.14
CA HIS A 252 -18.41 -9.73 22.62
C HIS A 252 -19.31 -9.58 23.85
N ARG A 253 -19.28 -8.42 24.52
CA ARG A 253 -20.07 -8.12 25.72
C ARG A 253 -20.08 -9.26 26.76
N PRO A 254 -18.90 -9.78 27.16
CA PRO A 254 -18.83 -10.87 28.12
C PRO A 254 -19.35 -10.44 29.50
N ASN A 255 -19.72 -11.41 30.33
CA ASN A 255 -20.07 -11.13 31.73
C ASN A 255 -18.82 -10.78 32.56
N VAL A 256 -18.59 -9.49 32.77
CA VAL A 256 -17.42 -8.99 33.52
C VAL A 256 -17.81 -7.81 34.41
N ASN A 257 -17.38 -7.84 35.67
CA ASN A 257 -17.63 -6.79 36.65
C ASN A 257 -16.46 -5.80 36.71
N LEU A 258 -16.56 -4.73 35.94
CA LEU A 258 -15.55 -3.66 35.88
C LEU A 258 -15.87 -2.46 36.78
N LYS A 259 -16.90 -2.53 37.63
CA LYS A 259 -17.38 -1.37 38.41
C LYS A 259 -16.33 -0.77 39.34
N ARG A 260 -15.38 -1.58 39.80
CA ARG A 260 -14.26 -1.13 40.65
C ARG A 260 -12.94 -1.07 39.90
N ALA A 261 -12.89 -1.46 38.62
CA ALA A 261 -11.64 -1.58 37.89
C ALA A 261 -11.10 -0.20 37.50
N PHE A 262 -9.82 0.03 37.81
CA PHE A 262 -9.02 1.10 37.24
C PHE A 262 -8.20 0.49 36.10
N ILE A 263 -8.58 0.86 34.89
CA ILE A 263 -8.07 0.28 33.65
C ILE A 263 -7.05 1.26 33.09
N VAL A 264 -5.81 0.78 32.97
CA VAL A 264 -4.72 1.53 32.34
C VAL A 264 -4.50 0.92 30.97
N CYS A 265 -4.72 1.69 29.92
CA CYS A 265 -4.63 1.23 28.54
C CYS A 265 -3.53 1.98 27.78
N GLY A 266 -2.72 1.26 27.00
CA GLY A 266 -1.61 1.87 26.27
C GLY A 266 -1.04 0.99 25.17
N ALA A 267 0.16 1.35 24.68
CA ALA A 267 0.91 0.72 23.60
C ALA A 267 0.36 0.90 22.16
N ALA A 268 -0.88 1.37 22.01
CA ALA A 268 -1.46 1.83 20.75
C ALA A 268 -2.56 2.88 21.02
N PRO A 269 -2.86 3.77 20.04
CA PRO A 269 -3.95 4.74 20.18
C PRO A 269 -5.30 4.05 20.37
N ILE A 270 -6.16 4.64 21.20
CA ILE A 270 -7.58 4.25 21.33
C ILE A 270 -8.41 5.24 20.52
N THR A 271 -9.35 4.77 19.71
CA THR A 271 -10.27 5.65 19.01
C THR A 271 -11.33 6.20 19.96
N GLU A 272 -11.79 7.42 19.70
CA GLU A 272 -12.88 8.06 20.45
C GLU A 272 -14.15 7.19 20.44
N SER A 273 -14.45 6.56 19.30
CA SER A 273 -15.60 5.66 19.16
C SER A 273 -15.52 4.43 20.06
N LEU A 274 -14.33 3.83 20.19
CA LEU A 274 -14.10 2.67 21.05
C LEU A 274 -14.24 3.05 22.52
N MET A 275 -13.60 4.16 22.94
CA MET A 275 -13.72 4.68 24.31
C MET A 275 -15.17 5.00 24.67
N THR A 276 -15.88 5.72 23.80
CA THR A 276 -17.28 6.09 23.99
C THR A 276 -18.16 4.86 24.17
N THR A 277 -18.03 3.88 23.26
CA THR A 277 -18.82 2.65 23.31
C THR A 277 -18.50 1.83 24.57
N PHE A 278 -17.23 1.74 24.94
CA PHE A 278 -16.82 1.06 26.17
C PHE A 278 -17.43 1.72 27.41
N HIS A 279 -17.43 3.06 27.48
CA HIS A 279 -17.99 3.81 28.60
C HIS A 279 -19.52 3.66 28.69
N ILE A 280 -20.23 3.58 27.56
CA ILE A 280 -21.67 3.29 27.53
C ILE A 280 -21.97 1.91 28.12
N ILE A 281 -21.16 0.89 27.81
CA ILE A 281 -21.35 -0.48 28.29
C ILE A 281 -20.92 -0.62 29.77
N HIS A 282 -19.86 0.09 30.17
CA HIS A 282 -19.25 0.02 31.50
C HIS A 282 -19.08 1.41 32.14
N PRO A 283 -20.17 2.12 32.47
CA PRO A 283 -20.13 3.53 32.88
C PRO A 283 -19.46 3.77 34.24
N SER A 284 -19.32 2.73 35.06
CA SER A 284 -18.61 2.82 36.35
C SER A 284 -17.12 2.50 36.25
N SER A 285 -16.64 2.05 35.09
CA SER A 285 -15.22 1.74 34.90
C SER A 285 -14.42 3.03 34.65
N GLN A 286 -13.21 3.10 35.20
CA GLN A 286 -12.28 4.19 34.94
C GLN A 286 -11.24 3.68 33.96
N VAL A 287 -11.20 4.25 32.75
CA VAL A 287 -10.19 3.94 31.74
C VAL A 287 -9.32 5.17 31.57
N VAL A 288 -8.02 5.02 31.78
CA VAL A 288 -7.01 6.06 31.52
C VAL A 288 -6.02 5.57 30.48
N GLN A 289 -5.54 6.51 29.66
CA GLN A 289 -4.49 6.23 28.68
C GLN A 289 -3.11 6.55 29.26
N LEU A 290 -2.10 5.88 28.73
CA LEU A 290 -0.71 6.21 28.97
C LEU A 290 0.07 6.25 27.66
N TYR A 291 1.16 7.02 27.64
CA TYR A 291 2.09 7.02 26.52
C TYR A 291 3.52 6.82 26.99
N GLY A 292 4.23 6.03 26.19
CA GLY A 292 5.56 5.56 26.50
C GLY A 292 6.13 4.68 25.40
N MET A 293 7.42 4.46 25.47
CA MET A 293 8.17 3.56 24.58
C MET A 293 9.27 2.86 25.36
N THR A 294 9.90 1.85 24.79
CA THR A 294 10.88 1.05 25.55
C THR A 294 12.04 1.90 26.05
N GLU A 295 12.44 2.87 25.24
CA GLU A 295 13.50 3.83 25.47
C GLU A 295 13.23 4.79 26.66
N GLY A 296 11.98 4.87 27.17
CA GLY A 296 11.60 5.70 28.34
C GLY A 296 11.43 4.92 29.65
N SER A 297 11.86 3.65 29.71
CA SER A 297 11.71 2.76 30.86
C SER A 297 10.30 2.53 31.49
N PRO A 298 9.15 2.50 30.80
CA PRO A 298 8.80 2.97 29.46
C PRO A 298 7.98 4.28 29.43
N LEU A 299 7.52 4.79 30.58
CA LEU A 299 6.43 5.76 30.63
C LEU A 299 6.90 7.22 30.55
N PHE A 300 6.22 8.06 29.76
CA PHE A 300 6.43 9.52 29.72
C PHE A 300 5.23 10.31 30.21
N THR A 301 4.02 9.80 29.95
CA THR A 301 2.77 10.48 30.31
C THR A 301 1.77 9.50 30.91
N LEU A 302 0.91 9.99 31.78
CA LEU A 302 -0.19 9.21 32.36
C LEU A 302 -1.40 10.11 32.59
N ALA A 303 -2.54 9.71 32.01
CA ALA A 303 -3.81 10.36 32.24
C ALA A 303 -4.36 10.04 33.64
N SER A 304 -5.03 11.02 34.23
CA SER A 304 -5.74 10.93 35.49
C SER A 304 -7.24 10.72 35.26
N PRO A 305 -7.97 10.10 36.21
CA PRO A 305 -9.42 10.10 36.16
C PRO A 305 -9.99 11.52 36.01
N GLY A 306 -10.76 11.75 34.95
CA GLY A 306 -11.36 13.07 34.65
C GLY A 306 -10.61 13.88 33.58
N ASP A 307 -9.40 13.47 33.19
CA ASP A 307 -8.73 14.02 32.00
C ASP A 307 -9.54 13.69 30.73
N ASP A 308 -9.27 14.41 29.64
CA ASP A 308 -9.86 14.11 28.33
C ASP A 308 -9.56 12.65 27.96
N PRO A 309 -10.59 11.81 27.72
CA PRO A 309 -10.42 10.39 27.40
C PRO A 309 -9.65 10.14 26.10
N ASN A 310 -9.49 11.14 25.23
CA ASN A 310 -8.71 11.06 24.00
C ASN A 310 -7.23 11.46 24.18
N SER A 311 -6.88 12.08 25.32
CA SER A 311 -5.49 12.43 25.62
C SER A 311 -4.72 11.22 26.15
N VAL A 312 -3.39 11.28 26.05
CA VAL A 312 -2.48 10.36 26.78
C VAL A 312 -2.04 10.95 28.13
N GLY A 313 -2.77 11.96 28.61
CA GLY A 313 -2.55 12.63 29.88
C GLY A 313 -1.42 13.65 29.85
N THR A 314 -0.88 13.93 31.03
CA THR A 314 0.16 14.94 31.26
C THR A 314 1.52 14.28 31.55
N LEU A 315 2.59 15.07 31.47
CA LEU A 315 3.96 14.62 31.71
C LEU A 315 4.15 14.06 33.12
N LEU A 316 4.99 13.04 33.24
CA LEU A 316 5.47 12.56 34.52
C LEU A 316 6.49 13.54 35.12
N ASP A 317 6.58 13.58 36.45
CA ASP A 317 7.48 14.47 37.19
C ASP A 317 8.94 14.37 36.71
N GLY A 318 9.57 15.51 36.41
CA GLY A 318 10.94 15.56 35.90
C GLY A 318 11.11 15.07 34.46
N THR A 319 10.00 14.87 33.73
CA THR A 319 10.01 14.63 32.27
C THR A 319 9.79 15.95 31.55
N GLU A 320 10.63 16.21 30.55
CA GLU A 320 10.51 17.37 29.66
C GLU A 320 10.03 16.92 28.28
N LEU A 321 9.24 17.78 27.62
CA LEU A 321 8.76 17.58 26.26
C LEU A 321 9.18 18.76 25.38
N LYS A 322 9.70 18.44 24.20
CA LYS A 322 9.79 19.35 23.05
C LYS A 322 8.93 18.79 21.92
N ILE A 323 8.17 19.67 21.28
CA ILE A 323 7.43 19.33 20.05
C ILE A 323 8.19 19.96 18.89
N ILE A 324 8.66 19.18 17.92
CA ILE A 324 9.54 19.65 16.84
C ILE A 324 8.82 19.57 15.50
N CYS A 325 8.78 20.67 14.75
CA CYS A 325 8.21 20.71 13.42
C CYS A 325 9.05 19.87 12.44
N PRO A 326 8.51 18.80 11.82
CA PRO A 326 9.31 17.88 10.99
C PRO A 326 9.94 18.54 9.75
N SER A 327 9.33 19.61 9.23
CA SER A 327 9.83 20.29 8.02
C SER A 327 10.89 21.35 8.31
N SER A 328 10.83 22.00 9.47
CA SER A 328 11.71 23.13 9.81
C SER A 328 12.74 22.82 10.89
N GLY A 329 12.55 21.74 11.65
CA GLY A 329 13.39 21.39 12.81
C GLY A 329 13.23 22.34 13.99
N LYS A 330 12.30 23.30 13.94
CA LYS A 330 12.05 24.26 15.02
C LYS A 330 11.13 23.68 16.09
N THR A 331 11.38 24.05 17.34
CA THR A 331 10.45 23.78 18.44
C THR A 331 9.15 24.56 18.24
N ILE A 332 8.04 23.87 18.44
CA ILE A 332 6.68 24.38 18.44
C ILE A 332 6.31 24.73 19.89
N THR A 333 5.78 25.93 20.11
CA THR A 333 5.44 26.44 21.45
C THR A 333 3.96 26.71 21.64
N GLU A 334 3.22 26.72 20.54
CA GLU A 334 1.79 26.95 20.49
C GLU A 334 1.03 25.65 20.75
N ASP A 335 -0.02 25.74 21.58
CA ASP A 335 -0.98 24.66 21.75
C ASP A 335 -1.66 24.32 20.42
N ASP A 336 -2.14 23.09 20.29
CA ASP A 336 -2.85 22.55 19.12
C ASP A 336 -2.05 22.49 17.81
N VAL A 337 -0.75 22.76 17.85
CA VAL A 337 0.13 22.62 16.68
C VAL A 337 0.89 21.30 16.73
N GLU A 338 0.68 20.48 15.70
CA GLU A 338 1.29 19.15 15.58
C GLU A 338 2.80 19.21 15.25
N GLY A 339 3.57 18.35 15.93
CA GLY A 339 4.97 18.06 15.59
C GLY A 339 5.46 16.74 16.19
N GLU A 340 6.74 16.43 15.98
CA GLU A 340 7.40 15.26 16.59
C GLU A 340 7.54 15.46 18.09
N LEU A 341 7.03 14.51 18.87
CA LEU A 341 7.17 14.52 20.32
C LEU A 341 8.56 14.02 20.71
N CYS A 342 9.31 14.83 21.45
CA CYS A 342 10.66 14.51 21.91
C CYS A 342 10.74 14.61 23.43
N PHE A 343 11.15 13.56 24.12
CA PHE A 343 11.11 13.49 25.58
C PHE A 343 12.51 13.40 26.20
N SER A 344 12.72 14.10 27.31
CA SER A 344 13.92 13.98 28.15
C SER A 344 13.50 13.73 29.60
N GLY A 345 14.35 13.10 30.39
CA GLY A 345 14.09 12.84 31.80
C GLY A 345 14.96 11.74 32.38
N PRO A 346 14.90 11.53 33.71
CA PRO A 346 15.73 10.54 34.40
C PRO A 346 15.37 9.09 34.04
N GLN A 347 14.21 8.84 33.42
CA GLN A 347 13.76 7.52 32.98
C GLN A 347 14.29 7.10 31.61
N VAL A 348 14.95 8.01 30.88
CA VAL A 348 15.49 7.75 29.54
C VAL A 348 16.53 6.62 29.60
N MET A 349 16.50 5.75 28.59
CA MET A 349 17.46 4.67 28.40
C MET A 349 18.90 5.18 28.36
N ARG A 350 19.86 4.30 28.61
CA ARG A 350 21.27 4.61 28.33
C ARG A 350 21.57 4.73 26.84
N GLY A 351 20.90 3.92 26.03
CA GLY A 351 21.11 3.81 24.58
C GLY A 351 20.80 2.41 24.06
N TYR A 352 21.08 2.17 22.78
CA TYR A 352 20.95 0.85 22.17
C TYR A 352 22.24 0.03 22.31
N TRP A 353 22.09 -1.22 22.74
CA TRP A 353 23.19 -2.19 22.85
C TRP A 353 23.89 -2.37 21.51
N ASN A 354 25.23 -2.29 21.52
CA ASN A 354 26.09 -2.41 20.34
C ASN A 354 25.65 -1.56 19.12
N ASN A 355 24.93 -0.46 19.33
CA ASN A 355 24.40 0.35 18.24
C ASN A 355 24.46 1.85 18.56
N GLN A 356 25.69 2.37 18.61
CA GLN A 356 25.97 3.78 18.87
C GLN A 356 25.31 4.70 17.83
N ALA A 357 25.37 4.33 16.55
CA ALA A 357 24.76 5.12 15.48
C ALA A 357 23.23 5.27 15.63
N ALA A 358 22.53 4.21 16.04
CA ALA A 358 21.11 4.33 16.36
C ALA A 358 20.87 5.16 17.62
N THR A 359 21.78 5.08 18.60
CA THR A 359 21.67 5.84 19.86
C THR A 359 21.77 7.34 19.59
N GLU A 360 22.78 7.78 18.86
CA GLU A 360 23.00 9.19 18.49
C GLU A 360 21.89 9.74 17.57
N LYS A 361 21.27 8.87 16.76
CA LYS A 361 20.13 9.25 15.93
C LYS A 361 18.83 9.40 16.73
N THR A 362 18.68 8.66 17.82
CA THR A 362 17.45 8.65 18.63
C THR A 362 17.53 9.61 19.80
N ILE A 363 18.69 9.78 20.44
CA ILE A 363 18.91 10.69 21.56
C ILE A 363 19.74 11.88 21.06
N ILE A 364 19.09 13.04 20.90
CA ILE A 364 19.71 14.28 20.43
C ILE A 364 19.57 15.31 21.54
N ASP A 365 20.70 15.90 21.98
CA ASP A 365 20.74 16.86 23.09
C ASP A 365 20.01 16.39 24.36
N GLY A 366 20.03 15.08 24.62
CA GLY A 366 19.37 14.45 25.77
C GLY A 366 17.88 14.11 25.56
N PHE A 367 17.30 14.47 24.41
CA PHE A 367 15.90 14.17 24.08
C PHE A 367 15.79 12.94 23.19
N ILE A 368 14.92 12.00 23.56
CA ILE A 368 14.49 10.89 22.71
C ILE A 368 13.56 11.45 21.63
N HIS A 369 14.00 11.40 20.38
CA HIS A 369 13.16 11.59 19.21
C HIS A 369 12.32 10.33 18.97
N THR A 370 11.03 10.42 19.30
CA THR A 370 10.12 9.26 19.30
C THR A 370 9.74 8.82 17.88
N GLY A 371 9.77 9.75 16.91
CA GLY A 371 9.15 9.59 15.61
C GLY A 371 7.61 9.62 15.63
N ASP A 372 6.98 9.75 16.80
CA ASP A 372 5.53 9.90 16.97
C ASP A 372 5.16 11.39 16.86
N LEU A 373 4.03 11.66 16.21
CA LEU A 373 3.47 12.99 16.05
C LEU A 373 2.38 13.22 17.09
N GLY A 374 2.31 14.46 17.57
CA GLY A 374 1.30 14.89 18.50
C GLY A 374 1.34 16.39 18.75
N TYR A 375 0.46 16.84 19.63
CA TYR A 375 0.36 18.22 20.08
C TYR A 375 0.03 18.27 21.57
N MET A 376 0.18 19.45 22.16
CA MET A 376 -0.26 19.74 23.52
C MET A 376 -1.49 20.66 23.47
N ARG A 377 -2.45 20.43 24.37
CA ARG A 377 -3.57 21.32 24.63
C ARG A 377 -3.85 21.32 26.13
N ASP A 378 -3.85 22.50 26.75
CA ASP A 378 -4.14 22.66 28.18
C ASP A 378 -3.25 21.76 29.07
N GLY A 379 -1.99 21.56 28.66
CA GLY A 379 -1.01 20.71 29.34
C GLY A 379 -1.19 19.19 29.11
N MET A 380 -2.26 18.76 28.46
CA MET A 380 -2.48 17.37 28.05
C MET A 380 -1.88 17.11 26.68
N ILE A 381 -1.40 15.88 26.47
CA ILE A 381 -0.72 15.48 25.24
C ILE A 381 -1.64 14.58 24.42
N TYR A 382 -1.67 14.82 23.11
CA TYR A 382 -2.49 14.07 22.15
C TYR A 382 -1.58 13.46 21.07
N ILE A 383 -1.78 12.18 20.79
CA ILE A 383 -1.02 11.46 19.75
C ILE A 383 -1.83 11.46 18.45
N SER A 384 -1.25 11.96 17.37
CA SER A 384 -1.92 12.06 16.07
C SER A 384 -1.42 11.05 15.02
N GLY A 385 -0.24 10.46 15.24
CA GLY A 385 0.27 9.41 14.35
C GLY A 385 1.78 9.22 14.45
N ARG A 386 2.36 8.77 13.34
CA ARG A 386 3.81 8.54 13.20
C ARG A 386 4.34 9.23 11.96
N SER A 387 5.44 9.95 12.12
CA SER A 387 6.12 10.68 11.04
C SER A 387 6.44 9.79 9.83
N LYS A 388 6.88 8.55 10.06
CA LYS A 388 7.23 7.58 9.01
C LYS A 388 6.02 6.93 8.35
N GLU A 389 4.86 7.00 8.97
CA GLU A 389 3.61 6.41 8.45
C GLU A 389 2.81 7.43 7.64
N LEU A 390 3.27 8.68 7.56
CA LEU A 390 2.64 9.71 6.74
C LEU A 390 2.73 9.35 5.27
N ILE A 391 1.58 9.43 4.60
CA ILE A 391 1.46 9.26 3.16
C ILE A 391 1.93 10.55 2.50
N LYS A 392 2.87 10.44 1.55
CA LYS A 392 3.44 11.59 0.85
C LYS A 392 2.67 11.82 -0.44
N TYR A 393 1.69 12.71 -0.42
CA TYR A 393 0.87 13.03 -1.59
C TYR A 393 1.19 14.43 -2.11
N LYS A 394 1.86 14.56 -3.26
CA LYS A 394 2.13 15.84 -3.94
C LYS A 394 2.75 16.90 -3.03
N GLY A 395 3.73 16.50 -2.22
CA GLY A 395 4.39 17.35 -1.24
C GLY A 395 3.64 17.56 0.08
N TYR A 396 2.40 17.06 0.22
CA TYR A 396 1.67 17.01 1.47
C TYR A 396 1.96 15.73 2.24
N GLN A 397 1.97 15.82 3.57
CA GLN A 397 2.05 14.66 4.45
C GLN A 397 0.65 14.42 5.03
N VAL A 398 0.11 13.22 4.80
CA VAL A 398 -1.25 12.85 5.21
C VAL A 398 -1.17 11.75 6.25
N SER A 399 -1.79 11.97 7.40
CA SER A 399 -1.90 10.94 8.45
C SER A 399 -2.90 9.86 8.03
N PRO A 400 -2.50 8.58 7.95
CA PRO A 400 -3.44 7.47 7.75
C PRO A 400 -4.51 7.42 8.84
N THR A 401 -4.12 7.66 10.10
CA THR A 401 -4.99 7.54 11.28
C THR A 401 -6.18 8.48 11.19
N GLU A 402 -6.01 9.69 10.65
CA GLU A 402 -7.12 10.64 10.45
C GLU A 402 -8.22 10.06 9.54
N LEU A 403 -7.81 9.39 8.45
CA LEU A 403 -8.73 8.78 7.50
C LEU A 403 -9.30 7.46 8.04
N GLU A 404 -8.50 6.70 8.79
CA GLU A 404 -8.96 5.49 9.49
C GLU A 404 -10.07 5.82 10.49
N SER A 405 -9.91 6.86 11.31
CA SER A 405 -10.96 7.30 12.24
C SER A 405 -12.25 7.64 11.51
N LYS A 406 -12.19 8.40 10.40
CA LYS A 406 -13.37 8.73 9.59
C LYS A 406 -14.04 7.50 8.97
N LEU A 407 -13.26 6.49 8.57
CA LEU A 407 -13.81 5.22 8.08
C LEU A 407 -14.49 4.46 9.22
N MET A 408 -13.88 4.41 10.40
CA MET A 408 -14.41 3.71 11.57
C MET A 408 -15.69 4.34 12.16
N ASP A 409 -16.02 5.59 11.80
CA ASP A 409 -17.30 6.23 12.17
C ASP A 409 -18.51 5.56 11.47
N HIS A 410 -18.30 4.83 10.38
CA HIS A 410 -19.36 4.12 9.67
C HIS A 410 -19.56 2.72 10.27
N SER A 411 -20.76 2.47 10.82
CA SER A 411 -21.09 1.21 11.52
C SER A 411 -20.96 -0.08 10.70
N GLY A 412 -20.94 0.02 9.36
CA GLY A 412 -20.71 -1.12 8.47
C GLY A 412 -19.24 -1.48 8.29
N ILE A 413 -18.29 -0.64 8.74
CA ILE A 413 -16.85 -0.89 8.73
C ILE A 413 -16.46 -1.49 10.09
N ILE A 414 -15.96 -2.72 10.07
CA ILE A 414 -15.56 -3.48 11.26
C ILE A 414 -14.12 -3.12 11.67
N ASP A 415 -13.27 -2.90 10.68
CA ASP A 415 -11.86 -2.59 10.85
C ASP A 415 -11.31 -1.95 9.57
N CYS A 416 -10.25 -1.14 9.68
CA CYS A 416 -9.64 -0.52 8.51
C CYS A 416 -8.13 -0.24 8.65
N CYS A 417 -7.49 -0.01 7.51
CA CYS A 417 -6.10 0.41 7.38
C CYS A 417 -5.99 1.35 6.19
N VAL A 418 -5.35 2.50 6.35
CA VAL A 418 -5.04 3.44 5.26
C VAL A 418 -3.55 3.37 4.95
N VAL A 419 -3.23 3.32 3.66
CA VAL A 419 -1.86 3.19 3.14
C VAL A 419 -1.62 4.12 1.97
N GLY A 420 -0.37 4.53 1.80
CA GLY A 420 0.13 5.20 0.60
C GLY A 420 0.71 4.18 -0.37
N LEU A 421 0.32 4.24 -1.64
CA LEU A 421 0.97 3.49 -2.71
C LEU A 421 1.84 4.43 -3.55
N THR A 422 3.15 4.24 -3.46
CA THR A 422 4.12 5.09 -4.17
C THR A 422 4.06 4.88 -5.68
N ARG A 423 3.93 5.99 -6.42
CA ARG A 423 3.94 6.03 -7.88
C ARG A 423 4.86 7.17 -8.34
N GLY A 424 6.08 6.81 -8.74
CA GLY A 424 7.11 7.82 -9.03
C GLY A 424 7.51 8.58 -7.75
N SER A 425 7.27 9.89 -7.71
CA SER A 425 7.62 10.75 -6.56
C SER A 425 6.52 10.90 -5.50
N ASP A 426 5.28 10.48 -5.79
CA ASP A 426 4.11 10.71 -4.93
C ASP A 426 3.34 9.43 -4.65
N ASP A 427 2.76 9.34 -3.46
CA ASP A 427 1.85 8.27 -3.07
C ASP A 427 0.42 8.55 -3.52
N THR A 428 -0.38 7.51 -3.75
CA THR A 428 -1.85 7.58 -3.80
C THR A 428 -2.44 6.95 -2.53
N ILE A 429 -3.54 7.53 -2.02
CA ILE A 429 -4.15 7.10 -0.75
C ILE A 429 -5.15 5.96 -1.01
N HIS A 430 -4.93 4.82 -0.37
CA HIS A 430 -5.76 3.62 -0.46
C HIS A 430 -6.27 3.25 0.94
N ALA A 431 -7.52 2.82 1.04
CA ALA A 431 -8.08 2.26 2.26
C ALA A 431 -8.35 0.76 2.08
N LEU A 432 -7.99 -0.05 3.07
CA LEU A 432 -8.36 -1.45 3.17
C LEU A 432 -9.34 -1.59 4.32
N VAL A 433 -10.48 -2.25 4.07
CA VAL A 433 -11.58 -2.34 5.04
C VAL A 433 -12.03 -3.78 5.23
N VAL A 434 -12.33 -4.13 6.47
CA VAL A 434 -13.10 -5.33 6.82
C VAL A 434 -14.54 -4.88 6.98
N SER A 435 -15.43 -5.33 6.10
CA SER A 435 -16.80 -4.85 6.07
C SER A 435 -17.76 -5.89 5.48
N LYS A 436 -19.02 -5.85 5.94
CA LYS A 436 -20.15 -6.61 5.37
C LYS A 436 -20.97 -5.81 4.35
N LEU A 437 -20.61 -4.54 4.13
CA LEU A 437 -21.26 -3.67 3.14
C LEU A 437 -20.96 -4.16 1.72
N THR A 438 -21.81 -3.81 0.77
CA THR A 438 -21.62 -3.99 -0.67
C THR A 438 -20.55 -3.04 -1.23
N ASP A 439 -20.06 -3.29 -2.44
CA ASP A 439 -19.07 -2.41 -3.08
C ASP A 439 -19.64 -1.03 -3.41
N GLU A 440 -20.94 -0.94 -3.71
CA GLU A 440 -21.65 0.32 -3.95
C GLU A 440 -21.72 1.17 -2.68
N GLU A 441 -22.08 0.57 -1.55
CA GLU A 441 -22.09 1.24 -0.24
C GLU A 441 -20.69 1.73 0.18
N LEU A 442 -19.63 0.96 -0.09
CA LEU A 442 -18.25 1.39 0.18
C LEU A 442 -17.85 2.58 -0.70
N GLU A 443 -18.27 2.60 -1.96
CA GLU A 443 -17.99 3.72 -2.87
C GLU A 443 -18.76 4.99 -2.46
N ASP A 444 -19.97 4.83 -1.92
CA ASP A 444 -20.73 5.93 -1.30
C ASP A 444 -20.01 6.50 -0.07
N ILE A 445 -19.53 5.63 0.83
CA ILE A 445 -18.71 6.03 1.99
C ILE A 445 -17.45 6.79 1.53
N ARG A 446 -16.74 6.25 0.55
CA ARG A 446 -15.55 6.90 -0.03
C ARG A 446 -15.89 8.30 -0.55
N THR A 447 -17.02 8.42 -1.25
CA THR A 447 -17.49 9.69 -1.81
C THR A 447 -17.88 10.69 -0.73
N GLN A 448 -18.53 10.25 0.34
CA GLN A 448 -18.88 11.09 1.50
C GLN A 448 -17.63 11.59 2.23
N ILE A 449 -16.68 10.70 2.54
CA ILE A 449 -15.42 11.09 3.18
C ILE A 449 -14.67 12.11 2.31
N ASN A 450 -14.58 11.87 1.00
CA ASN A 450 -13.85 12.73 0.06
C ASN A 450 -14.47 14.13 -0.14
N LYS A 451 -15.76 14.30 0.20
CA LYS A 451 -16.41 15.63 0.25
C LYS A 451 -16.01 16.42 1.50
N ASN A 452 -15.67 15.73 2.59
CA ASN A 452 -15.40 16.31 3.91
C ASN A 452 -13.91 16.41 4.26
N VAL A 453 -13.02 16.12 3.30
CA VAL A 453 -11.57 16.25 3.47
C VAL A 453 -10.97 17.09 2.34
N SER A 454 -9.81 17.71 2.61
CA SER A 454 -9.07 18.46 1.59
C SER A 454 -8.66 17.58 0.41
N HIS A 455 -8.48 18.18 -0.77
CA HIS A 455 -8.25 17.44 -2.02
C HIS A 455 -7.05 16.46 -1.96
N TYR A 456 -6.01 16.79 -1.20
CA TYR A 456 -4.79 15.99 -1.03
C TYR A 456 -4.96 14.83 -0.03
N LYS A 457 -6.05 14.78 0.75
CA LYS A 457 -6.39 13.70 1.69
C LYS A 457 -7.39 12.69 1.11
N ARG A 458 -7.81 12.86 -0.15
CA ARG A 458 -8.88 12.04 -0.73
C ARG A 458 -8.45 10.60 -0.94
N ILE A 459 -9.28 9.67 -0.46
CA ILE A 459 -9.10 8.22 -0.66
C ILE A 459 -9.42 7.90 -2.12
N LYS A 460 -8.45 7.32 -2.83
CA LYS A 460 -8.58 6.97 -4.24
C LYS A 460 -9.38 5.69 -4.45
N PHE A 461 -9.12 4.68 -3.61
CA PHE A 461 -9.77 3.37 -3.66
C PHE A 461 -10.01 2.81 -2.26
N ILE A 462 -11.12 2.08 -2.10
CA ILE A 462 -11.40 1.24 -0.94
C ILE A 462 -11.32 -0.24 -1.38
N HIS A 463 -10.55 -1.04 -0.66
CA HIS A 463 -10.32 -2.46 -0.93
C HIS A 463 -10.93 -3.29 0.21
N ARG A 464 -11.84 -4.22 -0.10
CA ARG A 464 -12.34 -5.15 0.91
C ARG A 464 -11.29 -6.23 1.19
N VAL A 465 -10.99 -6.45 2.46
CA VAL A 465 -10.09 -7.52 2.94
C VAL A 465 -10.77 -8.34 4.04
N ASN A 466 -10.27 -9.55 4.26
CA ASN A 466 -10.81 -10.46 5.29
C ASN A 466 -10.43 -10.02 6.71
N GLU A 467 -9.22 -9.47 6.89
CA GLU A 467 -8.70 -9.01 8.17
C GLU A 467 -7.66 -7.89 7.97
N ILE A 468 -7.43 -7.09 9.04
CA ILE A 468 -6.31 -6.16 9.10
C ILE A 468 -5.15 -6.81 9.88
N VAL A 469 -4.05 -7.04 9.19
CA VAL A 469 -2.85 -7.71 9.71
C VAL A 469 -2.14 -6.84 10.75
N ARG A 470 -1.83 -7.41 11.92
CA ARG A 470 -1.21 -6.72 13.05
C ARG A 470 -0.01 -7.48 13.60
N THR A 471 0.89 -6.75 14.25
CA THR A 471 1.92 -7.29 15.13
C THR A 471 1.29 -7.90 16.38
N GLN A 472 2.06 -8.71 17.11
CA GLN A 472 1.64 -9.26 18.41
C GLN A 472 1.36 -8.20 19.47
N SER A 473 1.94 -7.00 19.34
CA SER A 473 1.62 -5.84 20.20
C SER A 473 0.36 -5.09 19.76
N GLY A 474 -0.36 -5.56 18.74
CA GLY A 474 -1.60 -4.96 18.23
C GLY A 474 -1.42 -3.83 17.21
N LYS A 475 -0.19 -3.51 16.77
CA LYS A 475 0.06 -2.45 15.75
C LYS A 475 -0.18 -2.97 14.34
N ILE A 476 -0.82 -2.18 13.48
CA ILE A 476 -1.09 -2.53 12.07
C ILE A 476 0.22 -2.71 11.28
N LEU A 477 0.33 -3.80 10.53
CA LEU A 477 1.44 -4.08 9.63
C LEU A 477 1.15 -3.54 8.22
N ARG A 478 1.21 -2.21 8.05
CA ARG A 478 0.83 -1.52 6.80
C ARG A 478 1.52 -2.04 5.54
N LYS A 479 2.80 -2.42 5.64
CA LYS A 479 3.53 -3.02 4.51
C LYS A 479 2.90 -4.34 4.05
N ALA A 480 2.51 -5.20 4.99
CA ALA A 480 1.81 -6.44 4.67
C ALA A 480 0.40 -6.16 4.10
N MET A 481 -0.26 -5.09 4.54
CA MET A 481 -1.55 -4.68 3.97
C MET A 481 -1.44 -4.23 2.52
N ILE A 482 -0.36 -3.56 2.12
CA ILE A 482 -0.12 -3.16 0.72
C ILE A 482 -0.08 -4.39 -0.20
N ASP A 483 0.53 -5.49 0.25
CA ASP A 483 0.64 -6.73 -0.52
C ASP A 483 -0.72 -7.44 -0.75
N LEU A 484 -1.74 -7.09 0.05
CA LEU A 484 -3.11 -7.62 -0.10
C LEU A 484 -3.94 -6.85 -1.14
N ILE A 485 -3.46 -5.71 -1.64
CA ILE A 485 -4.21 -4.91 -2.61
C ILE A 485 -4.25 -5.66 -3.96
N PRO A 486 -5.43 -5.98 -4.50
CA PRO A 486 -5.55 -6.71 -5.76
C PRO A 486 -4.86 -5.98 -6.91
N LYS A 487 -4.04 -6.71 -7.67
CA LYS A 487 -3.49 -6.25 -8.94
C LYS A 487 -4.28 -6.83 -10.09
N HIS A 488 -4.45 -6.05 -11.14
CA HIS A 488 -5.22 -6.44 -12.33
C HIS A 488 -4.38 -6.23 -13.57
N VAL A 489 -4.48 -7.16 -14.52
CA VAL A 489 -3.97 -6.94 -15.87
C VAL A 489 -4.88 -5.94 -16.58
N GLY A 490 -4.32 -4.89 -17.16
CA GLY A 490 -5.14 -3.87 -17.80
C GLY A 490 -4.34 -2.72 -18.38
N ILE A 491 -5.06 -1.77 -18.98
CA ILE A 491 -4.49 -0.53 -19.49
C ILE A 491 -4.29 0.43 -18.32
N ILE A 492 -3.05 0.80 -18.09
CA ILE A 492 -2.62 1.72 -17.04
C ILE A 492 -2.76 3.17 -17.53
N ASP A 493 -2.33 3.45 -18.76
CA ASP A 493 -2.47 4.77 -19.37
C ASP A 493 -2.63 4.71 -20.89
N ILE A 494 -3.22 5.76 -21.47
CA ILE A 494 -3.40 5.93 -22.91
C ILE A 494 -2.93 7.31 -23.34
N GLY A 495 -2.03 7.33 -24.31
CA GLY A 495 -1.53 8.50 -25.00
C GLY A 495 -2.02 8.53 -26.44
N THR A 496 -2.31 9.72 -26.99
CA THR A 496 -2.83 9.86 -28.35
C THR A 496 -2.33 11.16 -29.00
N SER A 497 -1.88 11.10 -30.24
CA SER A 497 -1.45 12.25 -31.03
C SER A 497 -1.86 12.12 -32.50
N VAL A 498 -1.97 13.25 -33.19
CA VAL A 498 -2.31 13.33 -34.62
C VAL A 498 -1.28 14.19 -35.35
N GLY A 499 -1.22 14.07 -36.67
CA GLY A 499 -0.32 14.87 -37.50
C GLY A 499 -0.46 16.39 -37.25
N LYS A 500 0.66 17.12 -37.35
CA LYS A 500 0.75 18.55 -37.02
C LYS A 500 -0.01 19.46 -37.99
N HIS A 501 -0.11 19.08 -39.28
CA HIS A 501 -0.85 19.83 -40.28
C HIS A 501 -2.32 19.46 -40.23
N LYS A 502 -3.19 20.47 -40.18
CA LYS A 502 -4.64 20.31 -39.98
C LYS A 502 -5.40 20.96 -41.12
N TYR A 503 -6.13 20.15 -41.88
CA TYR A 503 -6.92 20.58 -43.02
C TYR A 503 -8.41 20.48 -42.69
N ARG A 504 -9.19 21.52 -43.00
CA ARG A 504 -10.66 21.46 -42.91
C ARG A 504 -11.18 20.64 -44.07
N MET A 505 -12.07 19.69 -43.81
CA MET A 505 -12.59 18.83 -44.87
C MET A 505 -13.41 19.58 -45.92
N HIS A 506 -14.00 20.72 -45.56
CA HIS A 506 -14.67 21.60 -46.53
C HIS A 506 -13.72 22.14 -47.61
N ASP A 507 -12.50 22.50 -47.21
CA ASP A 507 -11.46 23.10 -48.08
C ASP A 507 -10.55 22.02 -48.70
N PHE A 508 -10.67 20.77 -48.24
CA PHE A 508 -9.80 19.67 -48.63
C PHE A 508 -9.86 19.30 -50.12
N PRO A 509 -11.00 19.43 -50.85
CA PRO A 509 -10.99 19.22 -52.29
C PRO A 509 -9.99 20.10 -53.05
N ASP A 510 -9.75 21.32 -52.60
CA ASP A 510 -8.79 22.23 -53.25
C ASP A 510 -7.34 21.82 -52.98
N VAL A 511 -7.06 21.35 -51.76
CA VAL A 511 -5.78 20.73 -51.40
C VAL A 511 -5.55 19.46 -52.24
N TYR A 512 -6.59 18.65 -52.40
CA TYR A 512 -6.55 17.42 -53.21
C TYR A 512 -6.35 17.71 -54.71
N GLU A 513 -6.98 18.77 -55.24
CA GLU A 513 -6.78 19.22 -56.62
C GLU A 513 -5.33 19.63 -56.88
N ARG A 514 -4.69 20.36 -55.95
CA ARG A 514 -3.27 20.71 -56.04
C ARG A 514 -2.39 19.45 -56.07
N LEU A 515 -2.66 18.46 -55.22
CA LEU A 515 -1.96 17.17 -55.21
C LEU A 515 -2.12 16.40 -56.52
N LEU A 516 -3.33 16.38 -57.10
CA LEU A 516 -3.60 15.76 -58.39
C LEU A 516 -2.89 16.48 -59.54
N ASN A 517 -2.83 17.81 -59.52
CA ASN A 517 -2.20 18.59 -60.58
C ASN A 517 -0.71 18.29 -60.70
N ARG A 518 -0.05 17.96 -59.58
CA ARG A 518 1.36 17.53 -59.54
C ARG A 518 1.59 16.08 -59.96
N SER A 519 0.55 15.24 -60.09
CA SER A 519 0.72 13.84 -60.50
C SER A 519 0.70 13.64 -62.02
N ASN A 520 1.29 12.53 -62.48
CA ASN A 520 1.37 12.13 -63.89
C ASN A 520 0.06 11.53 -64.46
N ASN A 521 -1.09 11.71 -63.78
CA ASN A 521 -2.37 11.18 -64.23
C ASN A 521 -2.97 11.96 -65.41
N THR A 522 -3.89 11.35 -66.16
CA THR A 522 -4.62 12.03 -67.24
C THR A 522 -5.59 13.08 -66.67
N GLN A 523 -5.87 14.15 -67.43
CA GLN A 523 -6.81 15.20 -67.01
C GLN A 523 -8.22 14.65 -66.74
N GLU A 524 -8.66 13.64 -67.50
CA GLU A 524 -9.93 12.96 -67.29
C GLU A 524 -9.96 12.24 -65.92
N ALA A 525 -8.89 11.50 -65.58
CA ALA A 525 -8.79 10.80 -64.30
C ALA A 525 -8.78 11.78 -63.12
N LYS A 526 -8.02 12.88 -63.23
CA LYS A 526 -7.99 13.96 -62.22
C LYS A 526 -9.38 14.55 -62.00
N THR A 527 -10.11 14.83 -63.07
CA THR A 527 -11.47 15.42 -63.01
C THR A 527 -12.47 14.48 -62.32
N LYS A 528 -12.45 13.18 -62.65
CA LYS A 528 -13.31 12.17 -62.01
C LYS A 528 -13.01 12.02 -60.53
N ALA A 529 -11.73 11.97 -60.16
CA ALA A 529 -11.28 11.86 -58.78
C ALA A 529 -11.71 13.07 -57.93
N LEU A 530 -11.49 14.28 -58.46
CA LEU A 530 -11.86 15.51 -57.78
C LEU A 530 -13.38 15.66 -57.64
N SER A 531 -14.17 15.25 -58.64
CA SER A 531 -15.63 15.19 -58.54
C SER A 531 -16.10 14.24 -57.43
N LEU A 532 -15.45 13.08 -57.27
CA LEU A 532 -15.73 12.19 -56.16
C LEU A 532 -15.34 12.81 -54.80
N MET A 533 -14.14 13.41 -54.68
CA MET A 533 -13.70 14.06 -53.45
C MET A 533 -14.62 15.21 -53.03
N ARG A 534 -15.06 16.06 -53.97
CA ARG A 534 -16.03 17.14 -53.71
C ARG A 534 -17.38 16.60 -53.24
N ARG A 535 -17.84 15.47 -53.80
CA ARG A 535 -19.07 14.81 -53.33
C ARG A 535 -18.92 14.27 -51.90
N LEU A 536 -17.79 13.65 -51.58
CA LEU A 536 -17.51 13.14 -50.24
C LEU A 536 -17.37 14.26 -49.19
N CYS A 537 -16.77 15.39 -49.58
CA CYS A 537 -16.59 16.56 -48.70
C CYS A 537 -17.82 17.49 -48.64
N GLY A 538 -18.81 17.29 -49.51
CA GLY A 538 -20.08 18.01 -49.54
C GLY A 538 -19.97 19.42 -50.16
N SER A 539 -20.29 19.57 -51.44
CA SER A 539 -20.36 20.87 -52.12
C SER A 539 -21.73 21.59 -52.02
N SER A 540 -22.44 21.44 -50.89
CA SER A 540 -23.69 22.15 -50.53
C SER A 540 -23.83 22.17 -48.98
N PRO A 541 -24.43 23.18 -48.31
CA PRO A 541 -24.09 23.66 -46.96
C PRO A 541 -24.50 22.78 -45.76
N VAL A 542 -24.40 21.46 -45.90
CA VAL A 542 -24.47 20.50 -44.79
C VAL A 542 -23.03 20.06 -44.48
N SER A 543 -22.58 20.33 -43.25
CA SER A 543 -21.21 20.07 -42.76
C SER A 543 -20.69 18.68 -43.18
N PRO A 544 -19.41 18.56 -43.60
CA PRO A 544 -18.81 17.24 -43.83
C PRO A 544 -18.84 16.40 -42.54
N ASP A 545 -18.98 15.08 -42.70
CA ASP A 545 -19.10 14.14 -41.57
C ASP A 545 -17.79 14.08 -40.76
N ILE A 546 -16.66 14.09 -41.46
CA ILE A 546 -15.32 14.28 -40.90
C ILE A 546 -15.02 15.79 -40.98
N LYS A 547 -14.64 16.40 -39.87
CA LYS A 547 -14.41 17.86 -39.78
C LYS A 547 -13.00 18.24 -40.23
N TYR A 548 -12.01 17.43 -39.84
CA TYR A 548 -10.61 17.72 -40.07
C TYR A 548 -9.85 16.48 -40.50
N LYS A 549 -8.83 16.70 -41.33
CA LYS A 549 -7.82 15.72 -41.67
C LYS A 549 -6.47 16.20 -41.15
N TYR A 550 -5.72 15.27 -40.57
CA TYR A 550 -4.41 15.54 -39.99
C TYR A 550 -3.33 14.85 -40.80
N SER A 551 -2.19 15.54 -40.99
CA SER A 551 -1.01 14.96 -41.61
C SER A 551 0.29 15.38 -40.93
N CYS A 552 1.29 14.50 -40.94
CA CYS A 552 2.63 14.81 -40.50
C CYS A 552 3.46 15.57 -41.55
N THR A 553 3.11 15.45 -42.84
CA THR A 553 3.74 16.18 -43.96
C THR A 553 2.86 17.33 -44.41
N ASP A 554 3.44 18.37 -44.99
CA ASP A 554 2.64 19.43 -45.60
C ASP A 554 2.15 18.98 -46.97
N LEU A 555 0.86 18.71 -47.09
CA LEU A 555 0.23 18.30 -48.34
C LEU A 555 0.33 19.35 -49.47
N GLU A 556 0.61 20.59 -49.13
CA GLU A 556 0.69 21.68 -50.11
C GLU A 556 2.11 21.85 -50.68
N ASP A 557 3.14 21.47 -49.94
CA ASP A 557 4.54 21.71 -50.29
C ASP A 557 5.32 20.40 -50.55
N ASP A 558 5.01 19.32 -49.82
CA ASP A 558 5.74 18.06 -49.91
C ASP A 558 5.14 17.13 -50.98
N PHE A 559 5.76 17.09 -52.17
CA PHE A 559 5.40 16.14 -53.22
C PHE A 559 6.47 15.04 -53.37
N ILE A 560 6.16 13.85 -52.87
CA ILE A 560 7.11 12.73 -52.81
C ILE A 560 6.66 11.62 -53.77
N GLU A 561 7.46 11.34 -54.81
CA GLU A 561 7.18 10.27 -55.78
C GLU A 561 7.85 8.93 -55.42
N SER A 562 9.04 8.94 -54.81
CA SER A 562 9.79 7.70 -54.53
C SER A 562 9.39 7.05 -53.20
N ILE A 563 9.41 5.71 -53.16
CA ILE A 563 9.10 4.93 -51.94
C ILE A 563 10.18 5.08 -50.86
N ASP A 564 11.45 5.27 -51.26
CA ASP A 564 12.57 5.42 -50.33
C ASP A 564 12.52 6.75 -49.58
N GLU A 565 12.17 7.84 -50.28
CA GLU A 565 11.98 9.16 -49.68
C GLU A 565 10.74 9.19 -48.78
N LYS A 566 9.65 8.52 -49.19
CA LYS A 566 8.46 8.28 -48.34
C LYS A 566 8.84 7.55 -47.06
N ASN A 567 9.63 6.48 -47.15
CA ASN A 567 10.07 5.71 -46.00
C ASN A 567 10.95 6.54 -45.05
N LYS A 568 11.84 7.39 -45.58
CA LYS A 568 12.69 8.27 -44.75
C LYS A 568 11.84 9.30 -43.99
N ILE A 569 10.99 10.04 -44.69
CA ILE A 569 10.12 11.06 -44.10
C ILE A 569 9.14 10.44 -43.10
N ALA A 570 8.62 9.26 -43.42
CA ALA A 570 7.74 8.52 -42.51
C ALA A 570 8.43 8.18 -41.19
N ARG A 571 9.71 7.80 -41.19
CA ARG A 571 10.44 7.48 -39.94
C ARG A 571 10.54 8.68 -39.01
N GLU A 572 10.95 9.84 -39.54
CA GLU A 572 11.08 11.07 -38.75
C GLU A 572 9.72 11.52 -38.20
N ALA A 573 8.71 11.57 -39.07
CA ALA A 573 7.33 11.89 -38.70
C ALA A 573 6.76 10.96 -37.62
N MET A 574 7.08 9.66 -37.70
CA MET A 574 6.63 8.68 -36.72
C MET A 574 7.24 8.91 -35.33
N CYS A 575 8.52 9.29 -35.27
CA CYS A 575 9.19 9.58 -34.01
C CYS A 575 8.55 10.77 -33.29
N ASP A 576 8.30 11.87 -34.02
CA ASP A 576 7.65 13.06 -33.48
C ASP A 576 6.23 12.76 -32.97
N LEU A 577 5.48 11.99 -33.76
CA LEU A 577 4.12 11.62 -33.42
C LEU A 577 4.08 10.71 -32.19
N MET A 578 5.00 9.74 -32.10
CA MET A 578 5.14 8.85 -30.94
C MET A 578 5.51 9.61 -29.67
N LEU A 579 6.49 10.52 -29.72
CA LEU A 579 6.85 11.36 -28.57
C LEU A 579 5.70 12.25 -28.11
N SER A 580 4.95 12.82 -29.05
CA SER A 580 3.75 13.62 -28.76
C SER A 580 2.65 12.77 -28.12
N ALA A 581 2.47 11.52 -28.56
CA ALA A 581 1.53 10.60 -27.94
C ALA A 581 1.96 10.17 -26.53
N LEU A 582 3.27 10.01 -26.29
CA LEU A 582 3.81 9.54 -25.02
C LEU A 582 3.48 10.49 -23.87
N GLY A 583 3.63 11.80 -24.06
CA GLY A 583 3.35 12.81 -23.04
C GLY A 583 3.98 12.49 -21.68
N ASP A 584 3.16 12.41 -20.64
CA ASP A 584 3.58 12.14 -19.24
C ASP A 584 3.56 10.65 -18.86
N ILE A 585 3.40 9.73 -19.82
CA ILE A 585 3.34 8.29 -19.51
C ILE A 585 4.70 7.82 -18.98
N SER A 586 4.72 7.36 -17.73
CA SER A 586 5.93 6.83 -17.10
C SER A 586 6.40 5.54 -17.79
N LEU A 587 7.68 5.55 -18.20
CA LEU A 587 8.37 4.40 -18.78
C LEU A 587 9.02 3.48 -17.74
N GLU A 588 8.84 3.77 -16.45
CA GLU A 588 9.44 3.01 -15.37
C GLU A 588 8.98 1.55 -15.36
N GLY A 589 9.95 0.63 -15.40
CA GLY A 589 9.71 -0.81 -15.39
C GLY A 589 9.16 -1.37 -16.71
N VAL A 590 9.17 -0.62 -17.81
CA VAL A 590 8.82 -1.15 -19.13
C VAL A 590 9.78 -2.28 -19.51
N THR A 591 9.22 -3.44 -19.83
CA THR A 591 9.95 -4.67 -20.18
C THR A 591 9.80 -5.07 -21.64
N HIS A 592 8.73 -4.60 -22.29
CA HIS A 592 8.38 -4.92 -23.66
C HIS A 592 7.93 -3.66 -24.40
N VAL A 593 8.28 -3.56 -25.67
CA VAL A 593 7.71 -2.60 -26.63
C VAL A 593 7.08 -3.38 -27.76
N ILE A 594 5.80 -3.16 -28.02
CA ILE A 594 5.08 -3.74 -29.15
C ILE A 594 4.65 -2.58 -30.04
N SER A 595 4.99 -2.61 -31.33
CA SER A 595 4.56 -1.60 -32.27
C SER A 595 3.72 -2.18 -33.40
N SER A 596 2.71 -1.44 -33.85
CA SER A 596 1.87 -1.78 -35.00
C SER A 596 1.86 -0.65 -36.02
N THR A 597 2.16 -0.96 -37.29
CA THR A 597 2.07 0.01 -38.40
C THR A 597 1.78 -0.67 -39.74
N SER A 598 1.13 0.06 -40.64
CA SER A 598 0.93 -0.28 -42.05
C SER A 598 1.71 0.64 -43.00
N THR A 599 2.42 1.64 -42.50
CA THR A 599 3.08 2.66 -43.33
C THR A 599 4.44 2.24 -43.88
N ILE A 600 5.31 1.66 -43.04
CA ILE A 600 6.70 1.34 -43.42
C ILE A 600 6.87 -0.17 -43.51
N LEU A 601 7.49 -0.62 -44.60
CA LEU A 601 7.93 -2.01 -44.79
C LEU A 601 9.45 -2.06 -44.70
N GLY A 602 9.98 -2.82 -43.75
CA GLY A 602 11.42 -3.04 -43.66
C GLY A 602 11.92 -3.47 -42.29
N ALA A 603 13.18 -3.92 -42.29
CA ALA A 603 13.96 -4.23 -41.11
C ALA A 603 15.23 -3.35 -41.08
N PRO A 604 15.56 -2.69 -39.96
CA PRO A 604 14.81 -2.71 -38.70
C PRO A 604 13.48 -1.92 -38.79
N GLY A 605 12.45 -2.44 -38.12
CA GLY A 605 11.13 -1.84 -38.04
C GLY A 605 11.09 -0.64 -37.08
N PRO A 606 9.94 0.08 -36.99
CA PRO A 606 9.79 1.28 -36.16
C PRO A 606 10.15 1.07 -34.68
N ASP A 607 9.92 -0.14 -34.15
CA ASP A 607 10.29 -0.57 -32.80
C ASP A 607 11.77 -0.38 -32.46
N ALA A 608 12.67 -0.52 -33.44
CA ALA A 608 14.10 -0.36 -33.20
C ALA A 608 14.47 1.10 -32.89
N TYR A 609 13.86 2.04 -33.62
CA TYR A 609 14.14 3.47 -33.47
C TYR A 609 13.50 4.03 -32.20
N PHE A 610 12.38 3.47 -31.76
CA PHE A 610 11.71 3.89 -30.53
C PHE A 610 12.54 3.61 -29.28
N LEU A 611 13.27 2.48 -29.22
CA LEU A 611 14.11 2.17 -28.04
C LEU A 611 15.14 3.26 -27.76
N ASP A 612 15.90 3.65 -28.80
CA ASP A 612 16.95 4.65 -28.69
C ASP A 612 16.38 6.01 -28.30
N LEU A 613 15.27 6.39 -28.92
CA LEU A 613 14.60 7.66 -28.66
C LEU A 613 14.03 7.74 -27.24
N LEU A 614 13.45 6.63 -26.76
CA LEU A 614 12.87 6.51 -25.41
C LEU A 614 13.92 6.22 -24.34
N LYS A 615 15.20 6.05 -24.72
CA LYS A 615 16.31 5.70 -23.82
C LYS A 615 16.02 4.46 -22.97
N LEU A 616 15.32 3.49 -23.54
CA LEU A 616 14.99 2.23 -22.88
C LEU A 616 16.18 1.27 -22.87
N SER A 617 16.24 0.39 -21.87
CA SER A 617 17.30 -0.62 -21.77
C SER A 617 17.35 -1.51 -23.02
N PRO A 618 18.55 -1.87 -23.53
CA PRO A 618 18.69 -2.85 -24.62
C PRO A 618 18.08 -4.22 -24.30
N SER A 619 17.84 -4.53 -23.02
CA SER A 619 17.18 -5.78 -22.58
C SER A 619 15.67 -5.79 -22.81
N VAL A 620 15.07 -4.67 -23.20
CA VAL A 620 13.63 -4.58 -23.50
C VAL A 620 13.31 -5.42 -24.73
N LYS A 621 12.36 -6.32 -24.58
CA LYS A 621 11.92 -7.20 -25.68
C LYS A 621 11.05 -6.43 -26.65
N ARG A 622 11.20 -6.71 -27.95
CA ARG A 622 10.49 -6.01 -29.02
C ARG A 622 9.64 -6.95 -29.85
N LEU A 623 8.49 -6.44 -30.27
CA LEU A 623 7.64 -7.08 -31.27
C LEU A 623 7.14 -6.02 -32.25
N SER A 624 7.35 -6.25 -33.54
CA SER A 624 6.94 -5.36 -34.62
C SER A 624 5.86 -6.05 -35.45
N ILE A 625 4.66 -5.48 -35.47
CA ILE A 625 3.51 -5.95 -36.22
C ILE A 625 3.36 -5.03 -37.42
N GLN A 626 3.49 -5.57 -38.63
CA GLN A 626 3.39 -4.80 -39.88
C GLN A 626 2.16 -5.25 -40.68
N GLN A 627 1.51 -4.32 -41.38
CA GLN A 627 0.41 -4.58 -42.33
C GLN A 627 -0.89 -5.16 -41.74
N MET A 628 -1.22 -4.84 -40.48
CA MET A 628 -2.51 -5.23 -39.89
C MET A 628 -3.66 -4.25 -40.17
N GLY A 629 -3.37 -3.00 -40.53
CA GLY A 629 -4.39 -1.99 -40.80
C GLY A 629 -5.29 -1.72 -39.59
N CYS A 630 -6.60 -1.59 -39.82
CA CYS A 630 -7.57 -1.16 -38.80
C CYS A 630 -7.68 -2.08 -37.57
N THR A 631 -7.31 -3.37 -37.66
CA THR A 631 -7.27 -4.28 -36.49
C THR A 631 -5.96 -4.17 -35.71
N GLY A 632 -4.95 -3.49 -36.24
CA GLY A 632 -3.63 -3.44 -35.64
C GLY A 632 -3.59 -2.91 -34.21
N GLY A 633 -4.55 -2.04 -33.81
CA GLY A 633 -4.68 -1.57 -32.43
C GLY A 633 -5.30 -2.61 -31.48
N GLY A 634 -6.24 -3.43 -31.97
CA GLY A 634 -6.85 -4.53 -31.23
C GLY A 634 -5.83 -5.64 -30.96
N SER A 635 -5.22 -6.19 -32.02
CA SER A 635 -4.20 -7.24 -31.90
C SER A 635 -3.05 -6.84 -30.97
N LEU A 636 -2.60 -5.59 -31.07
CA LEU A 636 -1.53 -5.05 -30.24
C LEU A 636 -1.91 -5.00 -28.75
N LEU A 637 -3.13 -4.59 -28.41
CA LEU A 637 -3.62 -4.62 -27.03
C LEU A 637 -3.78 -6.05 -26.53
N ASP A 638 -4.35 -6.94 -27.34
CA ASP A 638 -4.51 -8.35 -26.95
C ASP A 638 -3.15 -9.00 -26.62
N MET A 639 -2.15 -8.86 -27.50
CA MET A 639 -0.80 -9.37 -27.22
C MET A 639 -0.20 -8.78 -25.95
N ALA A 640 -0.37 -7.46 -25.72
CA ALA A 640 0.09 -6.81 -24.51
C ALA A 640 -0.56 -7.40 -23.24
N PHE A 641 -1.87 -7.67 -23.28
CA PHE A 641 -2.57 -8.35 -22.19
C PHE A 641 -2.09 -9.78 -21.99
N GLN A 642 -1.89 -10.56 -23.04
CA GLN A 642 -1.39 -11.93 -22.92
C GLN A 642 0.01 -11.99 -22.29
N ILE A 643 0.90 -11.07 -22.67
CA ILE A 643 2.25 -10.96 -22.07
C ILE A 643 2.18 -10.67 -20.57
N CYS A 644 1.32 -9.72 -20.17
CA CYS A 644 1.16 -9.36 -18.76
C CYS A 644 0.42 -10.44 -17.95
N ARG A 645 -0.48 -11.20 -18.57
CA ARG A 645 -1.13 -12.37 -17.96
C ARG A 645 -0.18 -13.54 -17.75
N ALA A 646 0.74 -13.75 -18.68
CA ALA A 646 1.73 -14.82 -18.59
C ALA A 646 2.73 -14.59 -17.44
N ASP A 647 3.12 -13.33 -17.22
CA ASP A 647 3.94 -12.95 -16.08
C ASP A 647 3.60 -11.52 -15.60
N PRO A 648 3.08 -11.36 -14.36
CA PRO A 648 2.71 -10.07 -13.79
C PRO A 648 3.83 -9.03 -13.72
N LYS A 649 5.10 -9.45 -13.79
CA LYS A 649 6.25 -8.53 -13.79
C LYS A 649 6.39 -7.77 -15.10
N HIS A 650 5.73 -8.24 -16.15
CA HIS A 650 5.83 -7.59 -17.45
C HIS A 650 4.95 -6.35 -17.51
N ARG A 651 5.59 -5.29 -18.00
CA ARG A 651 4.96 -4.03 -18.38
C ARG A 651 5.26 -3.78 -19.86
N VAL A 652 4.22 -3.51 -20.62
CA VAL A 652 4.26 -3.45 -22.09
C VAL A 652 3.89 -2.04 -22.54
N LEU A 653 4.77 -1.42 -23.32
CA LEU A 653 4.48 -0.18 -24.04
C LEU A 653 3.99 -0.56 -25.45
N ALA A 654 2.70 -0.38 -25.69
CA ALA A 654 2.03 -0.80 -26.91
C ALA A 654 1.75 0.44 -27.79
N ILE A 655 2.40 0.53 -28.96
CA ILE A 655 2.44 1.70 -29.83
C ILE A 655 1.77 1.38 -31.18
N ALA A 656 0.59 1.94 -31.44
CA ALA A 656 -0.02 1.89 -32.77
C ALA A 656 0.26 3.21 -33.50
N ILE A 657 0.78 3.15 -34.72
CA ILE A 657 1.18 4.34 -35.46
C ILE A 657 1.04 4.14 -36.97
N ASP A 658 0.32 5.07 -37.61
CA ASP A 658 0.05 5.02 -39.04
C ASP A 658 0.06 6.42 -39.64
N LEU A 659 0.80 6.56 -40.75
CA LEU A 659 0.73 7.69 -41.66
C LEU A 659 -0.05 7.23 -42.90
N CYS A 660 -1.27 7.73 -43.04
CA CYS A 660 -2.23 7.33 -44.06
C CYS A 660 -2.57 8.48 -45.03
N CYS A 661 -1.74 9.51 -45.06
CA CYS A 661 -1.90 10.69 -45.90
C CYS A 661 -1.92 10.36 -47.42
N PRO A 662 -2.69 11.10 -48.26
CA PRO A 662 -2.80 10.83 -49.71
C PRO A 662 -1.48 10.85 -50.48
N THR A 663 -0.45 11.51 -49.93
CA THR A 663 0.92 11.52 -50.48
C THR A 663 1.51 10.12 -50.59
N PHE A 664 1.09 9.17 -49.74
CA PHE A 664 1.58 7.80 -49.75
C PHE A 664 0.95 6.90 -50.84
N TYR A 665 -0.21 7.27 -51.42
CA TYR A 665 -0.89 6.52 -52.49
C TYR A 665 -0.45 7.01 -53.89
N SER A 666 -0.33 6.10 -54.88
CA SER A 666 0.22 6.42 -56.21
C SER A 666 -0.80 6.92 -57.22
N SER A 667 -1.96 6.26 -57.33
CA SER A 667 -2.92 6.61 -58.38
C SER A 667 -3.61 7.91 -58.02
N ARG A 668 -4.06 8.06 -56.76
CA ARG A 668 -4.86 9.19 -56.26
C ARG A 668 -6.13 9.47 -57.08
N THR A 669 -6.40 8.67 -58.12
CA THR A 669 -7.51 8.82 -59.06
C THR A 669 -8.40 7.59 -59.12
N ASP A 670 -7.93 6.43 -58.64
CA ASP A 670 -8.80 5.29 -58.40
C ASP A 670 -9.89 5.67 -57.37
N PRO A 671 -11.16 5.32 -57.58
CA PRO A 671 -12.23 5.65 -56.65
C PRO A 671 -11.99 5.19 -55.20
N ASN A 672 -11.35 4.03 -54.99
CA ASN A 672 -11.04 3.53 -53.65
C ASN A 672 -9.93 4.36 -53.00
N ASP A 673 -8.91 4.75 -53.76
CA ASP A 673 -7.84 5.63 -53.27
C ASP A 673 -8.40 7.01 -52.87
N VAL A 674 -9.40 7.53 -53.60
CA VAL A 674 -10.08 8.79 -53.26
C VAL A 674 -10.89 8.64 -51.97
N ILE A 675 -11.61 7.52 -51.79
CA ILE A 675 -12.38 7.24 -50.56
C ILE A 675 -11.44 7.10 -49.36
N ILE A 676 -10.33 6.40 -49.50
CA ILE A 676 -9.31 6.28 -48.45
C ILE A 676 -8.66 7.63 -48.15
N SER A 677 -8.37 8.41 -49.18
CA SER A 677 -7.89 9.78 -49.04
C SER A 677 -8.90 10.71 -48.39
N TYR A 678 -10.19 10.39 -48.37
CA TYR A 678 -11.19 11.11 -47.58
C TYR A 678 -11.24 10.62 -46.13
N LEU A 679 -11.23 9.30 -45.93
CA LEU A 679 -11.41 8.67 -44.62
C LEU A 679 -10.20 8.79 -43.71
N PHE A 680 -9.00 8.57 -44.26
CA PHE A 680 -7.82 8.28 -43.44
C PHE A 680 -7.02 9.53 -43.03
N GLY A 681 -6.39 9.52 -41.86
CA GLY A 681 -5.47 10.57 -41.39
C GLY A 681 -4.29 10.00 -40.63
N ASP A 682 -3.29 10.83 -40.35
CA ASP A 682 -2.07 10.42 -39.64
C ASP A 682 -2.28 10.47 -38.13
N GLY A 683 -1.92 9.39 -37.43
CA GLY A 683 -2.14 9.26 -35.99
C GLY A 683 -1.20 8.28 -35.28
N CYS A 684 -0.98 8.52 -33.99
CA CYS A 684 -0.32 7.59 -33.09
C CYS A 684 -1.13 7.46 -31.80
N SER A 685 -1.21 6.24 -31.27
CA SER A 685 -1.70 5.99 -29.94
C SER A 685 -0.79 5.02 -29.21
N ILE A 686 -0.67 5.24 -27.90
CA ILE A 686 0.17 4.48 -27.00
C ILE A 686 -0.71 3.97 -25.85
N ALA A 687 -0.58 2.70 -25.50
CA ALA A 687 -1.12 2.15 -24.26
C ALA A 687 0.03 1.59 -23.41
N LEU A 688 0.08 1.99 -22.14
CA LEU A 688 0.89 1.33 -21.14
C LEU A 688 0.04 0.22 -20.50
N VAL A 689 0.45 -1.03 -20.67
CA VAL A 689 -0.28 -2.22 -20.17
C VAL A 689 0.57 -2.92 -19.12
N GLY A 690 -0.05 -3.42 -18.06
CA GLY A 690 0.64 -4.14 -17.00
C GLY A 690 -0.30 -4.76 -15.98
N THR A 691 0.28 -5.44 -15.00
CA THR A 691 -0.44 -5.94 -13.81
C THR A 691 -0.27 -4.95 -12.67
N ASP A 692 -1.29 -4.13 -12.42
CA ASP A 692 -1.21 -2.98 -11.52
C ASP A 692 -2.48 -2.87 -10.66
N THR A 693 -2.35 -2.24 -9.49
CA THR A 693 -3.48 -1.88 -8.63
C THR A 693 -4.35 -0.77 -9.22
N GLU A 694 -3.79 0.05 -10.12
CA GLU A 694 -4.45 1.24 -10.67
C GLU A 694 -4.61 1.19 -12.20
N VAL A 695 -5.03 0.05 -12.75
CA VAL A 695 -5.43 -0.01 -14.18
C VAL A 695 -6.70 0.81 -14.40
N LYS A 696 -6.80 1.54 -15.52
CA LYS A 696 -7.99 2.31 -15.94
C LYS A 696 -9.04 1.39 -16.59
N LEU A 697 -8.58 0.42 -17.38
CA LEU A 697 -9.40 -0.61 -18.01
C LEU A 697 -8.81 -1.97 -17.68
N LYS A 698 -9.51 -2.75 -16.86
CA LYS A 698 -9.13 -4.12 -16.51
C LYS A 698 -9.48 -5.05 -17.67
N TYR A 699 -8.53 -5.86 -18.10
CA TYR A 699 -8.73 -6.87 -19.14
C TYR A 699 -9.53 -8.06 -18.61
N SER A 700 -10.49 -8.53 -19.42
CA SER A 700 -11.31 -9.72 -19.11
C SER A 700 -11.06 -10.83 -20.12
N SER A 701 -11.30 -10.54 -21.40
CA SER A 701 -11.21 -11.50 -22.50
C SER A 701 -11.00 -10.78 -23.83
N SER A 702 -10.52 -11.52 -24.81
CA SER A 702 -10.39 -11.08 -26.20
C SER A 702 -10.83 -12.23 -27.10
N GLY A 703 -11.28 -11.89 -28.31
CA GLY A 703 -11.69 -12.86 -29.30
C GLY A 703 -11.54 -12.29 -30.70
N CYS A 704 -11.35 -13.17 -31.68
CA CYS A 704 -11.32 -12.81 -33.08
C CYS A 704 -12.29 -13.67 -33.89
N TYR A 705 -12.70 -13.15 -35.05
CA TYR A 705 -13.48 -13.89 -36.03
C TYR A 705 -13.14 -13.42 -37.44
N THR A 706 -13.04 -14.36 -38.38
CA THR A 706 -12.89 -14.07 -39.81
C THR A 706 -14.03 -14.72 -40.56
N ALA A 707 -14.79 -13.94 -41.32
CA ALA A 707 -15.84 -14.51 -42.15
C ALA A 707 -15.25 -15.35 -43.30
N PRO A 708 -15.87 -16.48 -43.66
CA PRO A 708 -15.46 -17.23 -44.83
C PRO A 708 -15.78 -16.46 -46.11
N ASN A 709 -14.92 -16.59 -47.13
CA ASN A 709 -15.08 -15.98 -48.46
C ASN A 709 -15.06 -14.44 -48.52
N THR A 710 -14.58 -13.77 -47.47
CA THR A 710 -14.53 -12.30 -47.42
C THR A 710 -13.14 -11.70 -47.66
N LEU A 711 -12.18 -12.54 -48.05
CA LEU A 711 -10.77 -12.13 -48.20
C LEU A 711 -10.59 -10.92 -49.13
N ARG A 712 -11.45 -10.77 -50.15
CA ARG A 712 -11.39 -9.68 -51.14
C ARG A 712 -12.28 -8.48 -50.82
N ASP A 713 -13.05 -8.53 -49.73
CA ASP A 713 -14.04 -7.49 -49.44
C ASP A 713 -13.43 -6.20 -48.89
N MET A 714 -12.27 -6.32 -48.25
CA MET A 714 -11.45 -5.21 -47.79
C MET A 714 -9.98 -5.62 -47.90
N THR A 715 -9.26 -5.08 -48.88
CA THR A 715 -7.83 -5.36 -49.08
C THR A 715 -7.05 -4.08 -49.31
N ILE A 716 -5.81 -4.06 -48.84
CA ILE A 716 -4.82 -3.06 -49.22
C ILE A 716 -3.60 -3.82 -49.72
N ASP A 717 -3.36 -3.76 -51.03
CA ASP A 717 -2.23 -4.40 -51.69
C ASP A 717 -1.04 -3.44 -51.75
N VAL A 718 0.15 -3.96 -51.46
CA VAL A 718 1.41 -3.24 -51.62
C VAL A 718 1.98 -3.54 -53.01
N THR A 719 2.22 -2.51 -53.80
CA THR A 719 2.96 -2.57 -55.06
C THR A 719 4.34 -1.90 -54.90
N PRO A 720 5.31 -2.13 -55.82
CA PRO A 720 6.65 -1.54 -55.72
C PRO A 720 6.67 -0.01 -55.58
N ASN A 721 5.64 0.67 -56.06
CA ASN A 721 5.55 2.13 -56.08
C ASN A 721 4.39 2.68 -55.22
N SER A 722 3.55 1.83 -54.59
CA SER A 722 2.31 2.30 -53.95
C SER A 722 1.55 1.32 -53.06
N LEU A 723 0.58 1.85 -52.31
CA LEU A 723 -0.55 1.09 -51.76
C LEU A 723 -1.77 1.24 -52.69
N THR A 724 -2.52 0.16 -52.92
CA THR A 724 -3.81 0.18 -53.64
C THR A 724 -4.86 -0.53 -52.82
N ALA A 725 -6.08 0.00 -52.74
CA ALA A 725 -7.13 -0.62 -51.94
C ALA A 725 -8.33 -1.12 -52.75
N GLN A 726 -8.95 -2.17 -52.25
CA GLN A 726 -10.24 -2.66 -52.74
C GLN A 726 -11.26 -2.70 -51.61
N LEU A 727 -12.42 -2.10 -51.86
CA LEU A 727 -13.54 -2.05 -50.93
C LEU A 727 -14.80 -2.60 -51.62
N SER A 728 -15.42 -3.60 -50.99
CA SER A 728 -16.70 -4.15 -51.45
C SER A 728 -17.84 -3.14 -51.27
N ARG A 729 -18.78 -3.12 -52.23
CA ARG A 729 -19.99 -2.27 -52.14
C ARG A 729 -20.97 -2.71 -51.05
N SER A 730 -20.81 -3.90 -50.48
CA SER A 730 -21.67 -4.49 -49.43
C SER A 730 -20.94 -4.68 -48.10
N ILE A 731 -19.89 -3.89 -47.85
CA ILE A 731 -19.03 -4.05 -46.67
C ILE A 731 -19.78 -3.90 -45.34
N ASP A 732 -20.81 -3.06 -45.30
CA ASP A 732 -21.69 -2.86 -44.14
C ASP A 732 -22.43 -4.15 -43.75
N LYS A 733 -23.01 -4.84 -44.74
CA LYS A 733 -23.72 -6.12 -44.52
C LYS A 733 -22.77 -7.23 -44.09
N GLN A 734 -21.56 -7.26 -44.66
CA GLN A 734 -20.56 -8.27 -44.33
C GLN A 734 -19.93 -8.04 -42.95
N VAL A 735 -19.73 -6.78 -42.53
CA VAL A 735 -19.36 -6.46 -41.15
C VAL A 735 -20.45 -6.95 -40.20
N LEU A 736 -21.73 -6.65 -40.48
CA LEU A 736 -22.84 -7.08 -39.64
C LEU A 736 -22.93 -8.61 -39.47
N SER A 737 -22.56 -9.39 -40.49
CA SER A 737 -22.55 -10.86 -40.39
C SER A 737 -21.44 -11.42 -39.50
N CYS A 738 -20.40 -10.65 -39.20
CA CYS A 738 -19.27 -11.07 -38.36
C CYS A 738 -19.50 -10.80 -36.87
N ILE A 739 -20.45 -9.92 -36.51
CA ILE A 739 -20.57 -9.38 -35.15
C ILE A 739 -21.03 -10.43 -34.15
N ASP A 740 -22.06 -11.22 -34.46
CA ASP A 740 -22.57 -12.18 -33.47
C ASP A 740 -21.53 -13.26 -33.12
N PRO A 741 -20.83 -13.89 -34.09
CA PRO A 741 -19.72 -14.78 -33.77
C PRO A 741 -18.62 -14.09 -32.94
N LEU A 742 -18.27 -12.84 -33.28
CA LEU A 742 -17.24 -12.08 -32.57
C LEU A 742 -17.63 -11.79 -31.11
N LEU A 743 -18.85 -11.30 -30.89
CA LEU A 743 -19.36 -10.97 -29.56
C LEU A 743 -19.51 -12.23 -28.70
N ASN A 744 -19.91 -13.35 -29.30
CA ASN A 744 -19.93 -14.64 -28.60
C ASN A 744 -18.51 -15.08 -28.20
N ASN A 745 -17.53 -14.94 -29.10
CA ASN A 745 -16.14 -15.34 -28.83
C ASN A 745 -15.48 -14.53 -27.71
N VAL A 746 -15.86 -13.26 -27.53
CA VAL A 746 -15.32 -12.41 -26.46
C VAL A 746 -16.11 -12.50 -25.16
N GLY A 747 -17.26 -13.21 -25.15
CA GLY A 747 -18.13 -13.33 -23.99
C GLY A 747 -18.89 -12.04 -23.66
N TYR A 748 -19.37 -11.34 -24.69
CA TYR A 748 -20.26 -10.18 -24.55
C TYR A 748 -21.52 -10.55 -23.76
N VAL A 749 -21.93 -9.67 -22.86
CA VAL A 749 -23.18 -9.77 -22.10
C VAL A 749 -24.07 -8.59 -22.45
N GLN A 750 -25.38 -8.82 -22.54
CA GLN A 750 -26.36 -7.75 -22.75
C GLN A 750 -26.22 -6.69 -21.64
N GLY A 751 -25.94 -5.45 -22.03
CA GLY A 751 -25.64 -4.34 -21.13
C GLY A 751 -24.18 -3.90 -21.15
N ASP A 752 -23.25 -4.70 -21.69
CA ASP A 752 -21.88 -4.23 -21.95
C ASP A 752 -21.90 -3.07 -22.97
N LYS A 753 -21.08 -2.04 -22.74
CA LYS A 753 -20.95 -0.93 -23.69
C LYS A 753 -20.14 -1.36 -24.90
N LEU A 754 -20.69 -1.21 -26.09
CA LEU A 754 -19.99 -1.48 -27.34
C LEU A 754 -19.26 -0.23 -27.84
N LEU A 755 -17.96 -0.36 -28.09
CA LEU A 755 -17.11 0.65 -28.73
C LEU A 755 -16.64 0.12 -30.07
N TRP A 756 -16.74 0.93 -31.11
CA TRP A 756 -16.50 0.50 -32.48
C TRP A 756 -15.33 1.26 -33.09
N HIS A 757 -14.41 0.53 -33.72
CA HIS A 757 -13.45 1.16 -34.62
C HIS A 757 -14.21 1.88 -35.75
N PRO A 758 -14.01 3.19 -35.95
CA PRO A 758 -14.75 3.95 -36.93
C PRO A 758 -14.14 3.79 -38.33
N GLY A 759 -14.33 2.61 -38.93
CA GLY A 759 -13.84 2.30 -40.28
C GLY A 759 -14.43 3.20 -41.37
N GLY A 760 -15.66 3.68 -41.18
CA GLY A 760 -16.35 4.62 -42.06
C GLY A 760 -17.79 4.85 -41.64
N LYS A 761 -18.41 5.95 -42.12
CA LYS A 761 -19.78 6.33 -41.78
C LYS A 761 -20.81 5.23 -42.03
N THR A 762 -20.76 4.56 -43.19
CA THR A 762 -21.74 3.52 -43.54
C THR A 762 -21.69 2.35 -42.56
N ILE A 763 -20.49 1.96 -42.11
CA ILE A 763 -20.30 0.90 -41.11
C ILE A 763 -20.90 1.34 -39.77
N LEU A 764 -20.57 2.54 -39.29
CA LEU A 764 -21.12 3.06 -38.03
C LEU A 764 -22.65 3.19 -38.06
N GLN A 765 -23.22 3.65 -39.17
CA GLN A 765 -24.67 3.74 -39.33
C GLN A 765 -25.34 2.36 -39.34
N ALA A 766 -24.73 1.37 -39.99
CA ALA A 766 -25.21 0.00 -39.97
C ALA A 766 -25.13 -0.64 -38.56
N LEU A 767 -24.13 -0.25 -37.76
CA LEU A 767 -24.03 -0.67 -36.37
C LEU A 767 -25.10 0.02 -35.50
N ASP A 768 -25.32 1.32 -35.67
CA ASP A 768 -26.33 2.11 -34.94
C ASP A 768 -27.78 1.64 -35.22
N THR A 769 -28.06 1.01 -36.36
CA THR A 769 -29.40 0.44 -36.61
C THR A 769 -29.66 -0.84 -35.82
N ARG A 770 -28.61 -1.52 -35.36
CA ARG A 770 -28.69 -2.80 -34.65
C ARG A 770 -28.37 -2.68 -33.16
N PHE A 771 -27.51 -1.75 -32.78
CA PHE A 771 -27.01 -1.57 -31.42
C PHE A 771 -27.20 -0.12 -30.95
N GLU A 772 -27.07 0.12 -29.64
CA GLU A 772 -27.05 1.47 -29.12
C GLU A 772 -25.91 2.28 -29.75
N ARG A 773 -26.23 3.49 -30.22
CA ARG A 773 -25.25 4.41 -30.80
C ARG A 773 -24.06 4.62 -29.85
N CYS A 774 -22.86 4.54 -30.41
CA CYS A 774 -21.62 4.82 -29.68
C CYS A 774 -21.11 6.23 -29.99
N ASP A 775 -21.42 7.18 -29.12
CA ASP A 775 -21.03 8.58 -29.26
C ASP A 775 -19.50 8.76 -29.25
N GLU A 776 -18.77 7.94 -28.49
CA GLU A 776 -17.30 7.96 -28.44
C GLU A 776 -16.70 7.64 -29.81
N SER A 777 -17.22 6.61 -30.49
CA SER A 777 -16.79 6.21 -31.84
C SER A 777 -17.10 7.28 -32.87
N TRP A 778 -18.31 7.87 -32.81
CA TRP A 778 -18.72 8.97 -33.69
C TRP A 778 -17.91 10.25 -33.47
N LYS A 779 -17.56 10.55 -32.22
CA LYS A 779 -16.75 11.72 -31.88
C LYS A 779 -15.33 11.59 -32.43
N VAL A 780 -14.73 10.41 -32.30
CA VAL A 780 -13.41 10.12 -32.91
C VAL A 780 -13.50 10.20 -34.43
N TYR A 781 -14.48 9.53 -35.05
CA TYR A 781 -14.71 9.57 -36.49
C TYR A 781 -14.84 11.00 -37.02
N SER A 782 -15.75 11.79 -36.42
CA SER A 782 -16.02 13.15 -36.90
C SER A 782 -14.83 14.09 -36.68
N LYS A 783 -14.05 13.89 -35.61
CA LYS A 783 -12.95 14.80 -35.28
C LYS A 783 -11.66 14.47 -36.02
N TYR A 784 -11.33 13.19 -36.18
CA TYR A 784 -10.03 12.72 -36.65
C TYR A 784 -10.09 11.83 -37.90
N GLY A 785 -11.29 11.35 -38.28
CA GLY A 785 -11.43 10.33 -39.32
C GLY A 785 -10.99 8.95 -38.84
N ASN A 786 -10.52 8.13 -39.78
CA ASN A 786 -9.93 6.82 -39.53
C ASN A 786 -8.40 6.93 -39.54
N MET A 787 -7.71 6.53 -38.49
CA MET A 787 -6.24 6.57 -38.45
C MET A 787 -5.63 5.17 -38.62
N ALA A 788 -6.36 4.19 -39.15
CA ALA A 788 -6.00 2.78 -39.16
C ALA A 788 -5.80 2.20 -37.75
N ALA A 789 -4.66 1.58 -37.43
CA ALA A 789 -4.42 0.89 -36.16
C ALA A 789 -4.60 1.79 -34.91
N PRO A 790 -4.11 3.05 -34.89
CA PRO A 790 -4.27 3.95 -33.75
C PRO A 790 -5.71 4.18 -33.27
N THR A 791 -6.69 4.07 -34.17
CA THR A 791 -8.04 4.61 -33.98
C THR A 791 -8.79 4.00 -32.80
N LEU A 792 -8.63 2.70 -32.54
CA LEU A 792 -9.35 2.04 -31.44
C LEU A 792 -8.96 2.62 -30.07
N LEU A 793 -7.66 2.91 -29.85
CA LEU A 793 -7.20 3.51 -28.60
C LEU A 793 -7.67 4.96 -28.45
N PHE A 794 -7.89 5.70 -29.55
CA PHE A 794 -8.54 7.01 -29.48
C PHE A 794 -9.98 6.89 -28.95
N VAL A 795 -10.72 5.88 -29.40
CA VAL A 795 -12.08 5.61 -28.89
C VAL A 795 -12.05 5.25 -27.41
N LEU A 796 -11.11 4.39 -27.00
CA LEU A 796 -10.91 4.06 -25.58
C LEU A 796 -10.52 5.29 -24.74
N ASN A 797 -9.67 6.18 -25.27
CA ASN A 797 -9.28 7.41 -24.58
C ASN A 797 -10.47 8.38 -24.42
N GLU A 798 -11.32 8.52 -25.44
CA GLU A 798 -12.56 9.31 -25.32
C GLU A 798 -13.55 8.67 -24.34
N TYR A 799 -13.66 7.33 -24.33
CA TYR A 799 -14.45 6.61 -23.34
C TYR A 799 -13.98 6.87 -21.91
N LEU A 800 -12.67 6.85 -21.66
CA LEU A 800 -12.12 7.14 -20.33
C LEU A 800 -12.34 8.60 -19.88
N LYS A 801 -12.45 9.55 -20.82
CA LYS A 801 -12.77 10.96 -20.54
C LYS A 801 -14.26 11.22 -20.30
N SER A 802 -15.14 10.26 -20.61
CA SER A 802 -16.57 10.39 -20.39
C SER A 802 -16.97 10.18 -18.92
N ASN A 803 -18.13 10.67 -18.52
CA ASN A 803 -18.70 10.54 -17.16
C ASN A 803 -19.32 9.15 -16.89
N ARG A 804 -18.82 8.08 -17.51
CA ARG A 804 -19.34 6.72 -17.29
C ARG A 804 -18.93 6.18 -15.92
N PRO A 805 -19.77 5.33 -15.29
CA PRO A 805 -19.51 4.80 -13.96
C PRO A 805 -18.32 3.84 -13.94
N ARG A 806 -17.70 3.70 -12.77
CA ARG A 806 -16.77 2.61 -12.47
C ARG A 806 -17.53 1.29 -12.41
N GLY A 807 -16.87 0.18 -12.77
CA GLY A 807 -17.45 -1.15 -12.86
C GLY A 807 -18.18 -1.45 -14.18
N GLU A 808 -18.37 -0.45 -15.06
CA GLU A 808 -18.99 -0.67 -16.37
C GLU A 808 -18.13 -1.58 -17.24
N ASN A 809 -18.75 -2.62 -17.81
CA ASN A 809 -18.09 -3.50 -18.78
C ASN A 809 -18.18 -2.88 -20.18
N VAL A 810 -17.10 -3.02 -20.93
CA VAL A 810 -16.96 -2.45 -22.27
C VAL A 810 -16.35 -3.47 -23.21
N VAL A 811 -16.83 -3.52 -24.45
CA VAL A 811 -16.31 -4.36 -25.52
C VAL A 811 -15.87 -3.46 -26.67
N ALA A 812 -14.57 -3.39 -26.90
CA ALA A 812 -13.95 -2.63 -27.99
C ALA A 812 -13.73 -3.53 -29.19
N CYS A 813 -14.34 -3.20 -30.33
CA CYS A 813 -14.35 -4.00 -31.54
C CYS A 813 -13.62 -3.30 -32.69
N CYS A 814 -12.85 -4.05 -33.47
CA CYS A 814 -12.21 -3.57 -34.70
C CYS A 814 -12.42 -4.52 -35.89
N PHE A 815 -12.40 -3.93 -37.08
CA PHE A 815 -12.66 -4.61 -38.36
C PHE A 815 -11.54 -4.25 -39.33
N GLY A 816 -10.92 -5.26 -39.94
CA GLY A 816 -9.72 -5.10 -40.76
C GLY A 816 -9.81 -5.84 -42.09
N GLN A 817 -8.66 -5.98 -42.74
CA GLN A 817 -8.56 -6.62 -44.05
C GLN A 817 -9.06 -8.06 -44.03
N GLY A 818 -9.66 -8.49 -45.15
CA GLY A 818 -10.31 -9.80 -45.29
C GLY A 818 -11.50 -10.03 -44.35
N LEU A 819 -12.00 -8.98 -43.69
CA LEU A 819 -12.93 -9.05 -42.56
C LEU A 819 -12.41 -9.95 -41.43
N TYR A 820 -11.11 -9.86 -41.17
CA TYR A 820 -10.57 -10.18 -39.86
C TYR A 820 -11.13 -9.18 -38.84
N THR A 821 -11.78 -9.68 -37.80
CA THR A 821 -12.41 -8.88 -36.76
C THR A 821 -11.90 -9.30 -35.39
N GLU A 822 -11.76 -8.34 -34.49
CA GLU A 822 -11.30 -8.58 -33.12
C GLU A 822 -12.16 -7.78 -32.15
N ALA A 823 -12.31 -8.32 -30.95
CA ALA A 823 -13.00 -7.69 -29.85
C ALA A 823 -12.24 -7.93 -28.54
N ILE A 824 -12.22 -6.91 -27.69
CA ILE A 824 -11.61 -6.97 -26.36
C ILE A 824 -12.65 -6.52 -25.34
N ARG A 825 -12.96 -7.39 -24.39
CA ARG A 825 -13.84 -7.09 -23.25
C ARG A 825 -13.00 -6.65 -22.06
N MET A 826 -13.38 -5.53 -21.47
CA MET A 826 -12.71 -4.89 -20.35
C MET A 826 -13.73 -4.37 -19.34
N THR A 827 -13.26 -3.97 -18.16
CA THR A 827 -14.05 -3.29 -17.13
C THR A 827 -13.39 -1.97 -16.74
N ARG A 828 -14.17 -0.89 -16.68
CA ARG A 828 -13.69 0.44 -16.22
C ARG A 828 -13.48 0.43 -14.70
N MET A 829 -12.31 0.85 -14.23
CA MET A 829 -11.93 0.81 -12.81
C MET A 829 -12.04 2.14 -12.07
#